data_AF-A0A6H5LKB4-F1
#
_entry.id   AF-A0A6H5LKB4-F1
#
_cell.length_a   1.000
_cell.length_b   1.000
_cell.length_c   1.000
_cell.angle_alpha   90.00
_cell.angle_beta   90.00
_cell.angle_gamma   90.00
#
_symmetry.space_group_name_H-M   'P 1'
#
loop_
_entity.id
_entity.type
_entity.pdbx_description
1 polymer ?
#
loop_
_entity_poly.entity_id
_entity_poly.type
_entity_poly.pdbx_seq_one_letter_code
_entity_poly.pdbx_strand_id
1 'polypeptide(L)'
;MTMRIVVGLLLIRGATPKPFPSSVVALPTFGLGNEHREHRDAPQQRQEEEQPGRASIGGTASAPSTGAALSGGEEDDTSPHAQIRDEETSVLSLTSTNGYPDISWSPWAHLAEPHRASVLRAESQVGNPDDDVFLWTLPNENGASFQGREIEYTFTEPGRKDIVLTQTVTSTGERHTLHTHIMVKYVRREIRTLHNSDRVAFFDALETLYRLPTSEGVQQFGSDYKGIDYFVQLHLDGAGVKDCDHWHDDAGIMTHHVGFTLQFEQAMQLVDPSVTIPYWEYSIEATDDLDSYGDSIVFDHDWFGEFSPNNDFHTMTKGRWAFLRVQRDAWDSVHNPYGLLRSPWNVDDTPFVTRHNTTSSMTATDMVSCSVYSSCFASSSLSIMNACLNGETHGPVHILTGGEWHAAEEDFIQKVGYYESVPLVTKFLWRKGYLSIPDKCEVGESCQTSCPSELYESKGMTPYDVLMDVHALMWTSHTASSLVYSSRKDKFEVKGYEDDEPFQRAYFKKMLNSFCNPGAVGEMFTSAAPYDPVFWVVHPTADRLLAWRRMLGRQGVEGWDFDETWGYTHTSVVGETGTVCNWDDVVPGSGDMPTCITGICGGHNEDDLLPFTVKVKGENVQLTNAEWMDLIYPTNEDLPYMYDEFKWDHCSEDGYSFGT
;
A
#
# COMPACT_ATOMS: atom_id res chain seq x y z
N MET A 1 6.25 27.62 -66.14
CA MET A 1 6.77 29.00 -66.29
C MET A 1 6.15 29.81 -65.15
N THR A 2 7.02 30.34 -64.29
CA THR A 2 6.80 31.14 -63.07
C THR A 2 5.43 31.79 -62.90
N MET A 3 4.80 31.57 -61.74
CA MET A 3 3.80 32.52 -61.22
C MET A 3 3.97 32.67 -59.70
N ARG A 4 4.43 33.87 -59.31
CA ARG A 4 4.63 34.35 -57.95
C ARG A 4 3.34 34.98 -57.41
N ILE A 5 2.98 34.58 -56.20
CA ILE A 5 2.66 35.40 -55.00
C ILE A 5 1.83 36.68 -55.21
N VAL A 6 0.64 36.70 -54.59
CA VAL A 6 0.11 37.86 -53.85
C VAL A 6 -0.50 37.37 -52.54
N VAL A 7 -0.14 38.08 -51.47
CA VAL A 7 -0.45 37.88 -50.05
C VAL A 7 -1.91 38.20 -49.74
N GLY A 8 -2.56 37.37 -48.92
CA GLY A 8 -3.85 37.64 -48.28
C GLY A 8 -3.76 37.40 -46.78
N LEU A 9 -3.82 38.49 -46.00
CA LEU A 9 -4.00 38.50 -44.55
C LEU A 9 -5.37 37.91 -44.19
N LEU A 10 -5.42 36.93 -43.28
CA LEU A 10 -6.61 36.67 -42.46
C LEU A 10 -6.20 36.64 -40.98
N LEU A 11 -6.79 37.57 -40.23
CA LEU A 11 -6.71 37.70 -38.78
C LEU A 11 -7.49 36.55 -38.12
N ILE A 12 -6.81 35.71 -37.33
CA ILE A 12 -7.44 34.83 -36.34
C ILE A 12 -7.14 35.40 -34.96
N ARG A 13 -8.21 35.72 -34.23
CA ARG A 13 -8.21 36.23 -32.86
C ARG A 13 -7.53 35.22 -31.93
N GLY A 14 -6.51 35.67 -31.20
CA GLY A 14 -5.92 34.93 -30.09
C GLY A 14 -6.92 34.72 -28.97
N ALA A 15 -7.08 33.48 -28.53
CA ALA A 15 -7.67 33.14 -27.25
C ALA A 15 -6.61 33.35 -26.17
N THR A 16 -6.90 34.23 -25.22
CA THR A 16 -6.13 34.41 -23.98
C THR A 16 -6.33 33.20 -23.06
N PRO A 17 -5.27 32.63 -22.44
CA PRO A 17 -5.44 31.63 -21.40
C PRO A 17 -6.12 32.28 -20.17
N LYS A 18 -7.11 31.58 -19.60
CA LYS A 18 -7.73 31.98 -18.33
C LYS A 18 -6.76 31.70 -17.18
N PRO A 19 -6.73 32.54 -16.13
CA PRO A 19 -5.92 32.29 -14.94
C PRO A 19 -6.47 31.09 -14.16
N PHE A 20 -5.55 30.32 -13.56
CA PHE A 20 -5.85 29.22 -12.64
C PHE A 20 -6.69 29.69 -11.45
N PRO A 21 -7.58 28.84 -10.90
CA PRO A 21 -8.33 29.17 -9.71
C PRO A 21 -7.39 29.25 -8.51
N SER A 22 -7.28 30.44 -7.94
CA SER A 22 -6.69 30.69 -6.63
C SER A 22 -7.61 30.13 -5.55
N SER A 23 -7.44 28.85 -5.22
CA SER A 23 -7.97 28.25 -4.00
C SER A 23 -7.02 27.14 -3.55
N VAL A 24 -5.88 27.55 -3.00
CA VAL A 24 -5.14 26.72 -2.05
C VAL A 24 -6.04 26.62 -0.83
N VAL A 25 -6.73 25.49 -0.69
CA VAL A 25 -7.32 25.10 0.59
C VAL A 25 -6.12 24.82 1.49
N ALA A 26 -5.92 25.65 2.50
CA ALA A 26 -4.94 25.40 3.54
C ALA A 26 -5.35 24.12 4.28
N LEU A 27 -4.61 23.03 4.06
CA LEU A 27 -4.58 21.92 4.99
C LEU A 27 -3.90 22.40 6.28
N PRO A 28 -4.29 21.92 7.47
CA PRO A 28 -3.68 22.36 8.72
C PRO A 28 -2.21 21.97 8.72
N THR A 29 -1.34 22.93 9.04
CA THR A 29 0.03 22.66 9.46
C THR A 29 -0.03 21.78 10.71
N PHE A 30 0.31 20.49 10.60
CA PHE A 30 0.44 19.61 11.77
C PHE A 30 1.87 19.69 12.33
N GLY A 31 1.93 19.80 13.65
CA GLY A 31 3.01 20.41 14.38
C GLY A 31 4.21 19.50 14.62
N LEU A 32 5.39 20.02 14.26
CA LEU A 32 6.66 19.64 14.90
C LEU A 32 6.65 20.21 16.33
N GLY A 33 6.16 19.40 17.27
CA GLY A 33 6.17 19.70 18.70
C GLY A 33 7.56 19.49 19.29
N ASN A 34 8.44 20.47 19.14
CA ASN A 34 9.72 20.54 19.85
C ASN A 34 9.48 21.11 21.26
N GLU A 35 9.20 20.27 22.26
CA GLU A 35 9.24 20.69 23.68
C GLU A 35 10.07 19.74 24.54
N HIS A 36 11.24 20.23 24.95
CA HIS A 36 12.06 19.71 26.04
C HIS A 36 11.24 19.50 27.32
N ARG A 37 11.21 18.25 27.82
CA ARG A 37 10.58 17.90 29.11
C ARG A 37 11.65 17.80 30.21
N GLU A 38 11.76 18.84 31.04
CA GLU A 38 12.39 18.74 32.36
C GLU A 38 11.36 18.39 33.46
N HIS A 39 11.80 17.55 34.41
CA HIS A 39 11.04 17.01 35.54
C HIS A 39 10.46 18.05 36.53
N ARG A 40 9.26 17.79 37.09
CA ARG A 40 9.00 17.42 38.52
C ARG A 40 7.56 17.71 39.01
N ASP A 41 7.03 16.73 39.75
CA ASP A 41 6.16 16.78 40.95
C ASP A 41 4.74 17.43 40.91
N ALA A 42 3.73 16.54 40.81
CA ALA A 42 2.44 16.36 41.55
C ALA A 42 1.83 17.47 42.48
N PRO A 43 0.60 17.29 43.02
CA PRO A 43 -0.73 17.19 42.38
C PRO A 43 -1.80 18.10 43.07
N GLN A 44 -3.01 18.29 42.51
CA GLN A 44 -4.33 18.19 43.21
C GLN A 44 -5.52 18.98 42.59
N GLN A 45 -6.65 18.27 42.62
CA GLN A 45 -8.03 18.68 42.98
C GLN A 45 -9.00 19.32 41.96
N ARG A 46 -10.02 18.49 41.64
CA ARG A 46 -11.46 18.78 41.46
C ARG A 46 -11.96 20.10 42.06
N GLN A 47 -12.85 20.77 41.31
CA GLN A 47 -14.17 21.15 41.83
C GLN A 47 -15.18 21.44 40.71
N GLU A 48 -16.43 21.08 41.01
CA GLU A 48 -17.68 21.18 40.26
C GLU A 48 -18.16 22.64 40.08
N GLU A 49 -18.99 22.93 39.07
CA GLU A 49 -20.42 23.28 39.24
C GLU A 49 -21.05 23.98 38.01
N GLU A 50 -22.23 23.45 37.66
CA GLU A 50 -23.49 24.12 37.29
C GLU A 50 -23.69 24.92 35.98
N GLN A 51 -24.70 24.46 35.23
CA GLN A 51 -25.49 25.23 34.26
C GLN A 51 -26.41 26.27 34.94
N PRO A 52 -26.99 27.21 34.17
CA PRO A 52 -28.43 27.05 33.87
C PRO A 52 -28.93 27.64 32.52
N GLY A 53 -29.86 26.91 31.87
CA GLY A 53 -31.26 27.38 31.72
C GLY A 53 -31.72 28.27 30.54
N ARG A 54 -32.63 27.67 29.73
CA ARG A 54 -33.91 28.20 29.16
C ARG A 54 -33.91 29.34 28.12
N ALA A 55 -34.56 29.11 26.96
CA ALA A 55 -35.99 29.40 26.72
C ALA A 55 -36.39 29.31 25.21
N SER A 56 -37.62 28.82 24.99
CA SER A 56 -38.37 28.69 23.73
C SER A 56 -38.92 30.00 23.16
N ILE A 57 -39.38 30.02 21.90
CA ILE A 57 -40.72 30.50 21.41
C ILE A 57 -40.87 30.14 19.90
N GLY A 58 -42.07 29.70 19.49
CA GLY A 58 -42.40 29.20 18.14
C GLY A 58 -43.17 30.16 17.22
N GLY A 59 -43.74 29.61 16.12
CA GLY A 59 -44.65 30.33 15.22
C GLY A 59 -45.00 29.63 13.88
N THR A 60 -46.19 29.00 13.86
CA THR A 60 -47.15 28.63 12.78
C THR A 60 -47.32 29.62 11.59
N ALA A 61 -47.90 29.38 10.38
CA ALA A 61 -48.56 28.26 9.67
C ALA A 61 -48.96 28.65 8.19
N SER A 62 -49.21 27.62 7.35
CA SER A 62 -50.31 27.42 6.34
C SER A 62 -50.49 28.21 5.00
N ALA A 63 -50.23 27.52 3.85
CA ALA A 63 -51.09 27.11 2.68
C ALA A 63 -51.99 28.11 1.87
N PRO A 64 -52.71 27.76 0.74
CA PRO A 64 -52.68 26.59 -0.20
C PRO A 64 -52.92 26.90 -1.74
N SER A 65 -53.05 25.81 -2.53
CA SER A 65 -53.92 25.59 -3.75
C SER A 65 -53.28 25.69 -5.15
N THR A 66 -53.59 24.90 -6.20
CA THR A 66 -54.38 23.66 -6.47
C THR A 66 -54.17 23.22 -7.93
N GLY A 67 -54.13 21.90 -8.21
CA GLY A 67 -54.94 21.23 -9.24
C GLY A 67 -54.34 20.91 -10.63
N ALA A 68 -54.13 19.62 -10.95
CA ALA A 68 -55.02 18.82 -11.82
C ALA A 68 -54.44 17.40 -12.07
N ALA A 69 -55.33 16.41 -12.00
CA ALA A 69 -55.07 14.97 -12.06
C ALA A 69 -55.11 14.42 -13.50
N LEU A 70 -54.46 13.27 -13.74
CA LEU A 70 -54.94 12.20 -14.62
C LEU A 70 -54.42 10.83 -14.12
N SER A 71 -55.26 9.82 -14.32
CA SER A 71 -55.33 8.52 -13.67
C SER A 71 -54.63 7.37 -14.41
N GLY A 72 -54.22 6.34 -13.65
CA GLY A 72 -54.43 4.93 -14.02
C GLY A 72 -53.19 4.05 -14.06
N GLY A 73 -53.18 2.99 -13.23
CA GLY A 73 -52.32 1.82 -13.38
C GLY A 73 -51.62 1.40 -12.09
N GLU A 74 -52.31 0.61 -11.26
CA GLU A 74 -51.69 -0.22 -10.21
C GLU A 74 -50.95 -1.39 -10.89
N GLU A 75 -49.63 -1.42 -10.79
CA GLU A 75 -48.84 -2.65 -10.88
C GLU A 75 -47.92 -2.70 -9.65
N ASP A 76 -48.14 -3.77 -8.89
CA ASP A 76 -47.51 -4.14 -7.63
C ASP A 76 -46.12 -4.73 -7.94
N ASP A 77 -45.08 -3.90 -7.84
CA ASP A 77 -43.68 -4.33 -8.01
C ASP A 77 -43.06 -4.48 -6.61
N THR A 78 -43.17 -5.69 -6.08
CA THR A 78 -42.52 -6.09 -4.82
C THR A 78 -41.05 -6.38 -5.10
N SER A 79 -40.20 -5.51 -4.56
CA SER A 79 -38.75 -5.63 -4.46
C SER A 79 -38.26 -7.02 -4.03
N PRO A 80 -37.24 -7.61 -4.70
CA PRO A 80 -36.58 -8.82 -4.21
C PRO A 80 -35.45 -8.44 -3.24
N HIS A 81 -35.80 -7.93 -2.06
CA HIS A 81 -34.93 -8.04 -0.89
C HIS A 81 -35.25 -9.36 -0.17
N ALA A 82 -34.79 -10.47 -0.73
CA ALA A 82 -34.72 -11.73 0.00
C ALA A 82 -33.46 -11.70 0.88
N GLN A 83 -33.60 -11.15 2.09
CA GLN A 83 -32.68 -11.48 3.18
C GLN A 83 -32.78 -13.00 3.41
N ILE A 84 -31.66 -13.70 3.25
CA ILE A 84 -31.51 -15.08 3.68
C ILE A 84 -31.57 -15.07 5.21
N ARG A 85 -32.74 -15.38 5.76
CA ARG A 85 -32.96 -15.78 7.16
C ARG A 85 -33.55 -17.19 7.12
N ASP A 86 -32.69 -18.21 7.19
CA ASP A 86 -33.12 -19.62 7.29
C ASP A 86 -32.40 -20.37 8.43
N GLU A 87 -31.90 -19.68 9.45
CA GLU A 87 -31.29 -20.33 10.64
C GLU A 87 -32.26 -20.56 11.80
N GLU A 88 -33.45 -19.96 11.82
CA GLU A 88 -34.28 -19.92 13.05
C GLU A 88 -35.16 -21.17 13.32
N THR A 89 -34.98 -22.29 12.59
CA THR A 89 -35.79 -23.51 12.85
C THR A 89 -35.05 -24.85 12.77
N SER A 90 -33.73 -24.87 12.57
CA SER A 90 -32.98 -26.14 12.60
C SER A 90 -32.71 -26.59 14.04
N VAL A 91 -33.10 -27.83 14.37
CA VAL A 91 -32.74 -28.47 15.65
C VAL A 91 -31.26 -28.87 15.72
N LEU A 92 -30.55 -28.81 14.59
CA LEU A 92 -29.13 -29.09 14.44
C LEU A 92 -28.34 -27.81 14.14
N SER A 93 -27.15 -27.69 14.73
CA SER A 93 -26.15 -26.69 14.38
C SER A 93 -24.75 -27.31 14.34
N LEU A 94 -23.80 -26.56 13.79
CA LEU A 94 -22.40 -26.92 13.66
C LEU A 94 -21.56 -25.83 14.34
N THR A 95 -20.46 -26.22 14.99
CA THR A 95 -19.36 -25.32 15.31
C THR A 95 -18.09 -25.81 14.61
N SER A 96 -17.30 -24.87 14.11
CA SER A 96 -15.99 -25.13 13.50
C SER A 96 -14.95 -24.34 14.27
N THR A 97 -13.92 -25.03 14.77
CA THR A 97 -12.82 -24.41 15.49
C THR A 97 -11.49 -24.94 14.97
N ASN A 98 -10.44 -24.16 15.19
CA ASN A 98 -9.07 -24.60 14.94
C ASN A 98 -8.14 -24.14 16.08
N GLY A 99 -6.83 -24.09 15.84
CA GLY A 99 -5.86 -23.65 16.84
C GLY A 99 -5.91 -22.17 17.23
N TYR A 100 -6.68 -21.34 16.52
CA TYR A 100 -6.82 -19.91 16.77
C TYR A 100 -8.18 -19.55 17.42
N PRO A 101 -8.28 -18.40 18.09
CA PRO A 101 -9.54 -17.88 18.59
C PRO A 101 -10.57 -17.65 17.47
N ASP A 102 -11.85 -17.73 17.83
CA ASP A 102 -12.95 -17.46 16.90
C ASP A 102 -12.91 -16.01 16.40
N ILE A 103 -13.17 -15.84 15.10
CA ILE A 103 -13.19 -14.53 14.44
C ILE A 103 -14.55 -13.88 14.64
N SER A 104 -14.62 -12.90 15.55
CA SER A 104 -15.89 -12.31 15.99
C SER A 104 -16.67 -11.56 14.92
N TRP A 105 -15.99 -11.05 13.89
CA TRP A 105 -16.61 -10.23 12.84
C TRP A 105 -17.00 -11.02 11.59
N SER A 106 -16.64 -12.30 11.49
CA SER A 106 -16.76 -13.10 10.26
C SER A 106 -18.13 -12.93 9.59
N PRO A 107 -18.18 -12.67 8.27
CA PRO A 107 -19.44 -12.61 7.54
C PRO A 107 -20.03 -14.01 7.29
N TRP A 108 -19.29 -15.07 7.60
CA TRP A 108 -19.71 -16.47 7.45
C TRP A 108 -19.92 -17.13 8.81
N ALA A 109 -21.01 -17.89 8.95
CA ALA A 109 -21.38 -18.58 10.18
C ALA A 109 -20.37 -19.65 10.60
N HIS A 110 -19.68 -20.26 9.62
CA HIS A 110 -18.68 -21.30 9.85
C HIS A 110 -17.44 -21.01 9.02
N LEU A 111 -16.29 -21.05 9.68
CA LEU A 111 -14.98 -20.81 9.08
C LEU A 111 -14.04 -22.00 9.28
N ALA A 112 -13.21 -22.25 8.28
CA ALA A 112 -12.04 -23.11 8.38
C ALA A 112 -10.87 -22.48 7.61
N GLU A 113 -9.66 -22.93 7.92
CA GLU A 113 -8.45 -22.54 7.20
C GLU A 113 -7.94 -23.70 6.35
N PRO A 114 -7.49 -23.46 5.11
CA PRO A 114 -6.95 -24.51 4.26
C PRO A 114 -5.63 -25.05 4.85
N HIS A 115 -5.38 -26.33 4.62
CA HIS A 115 -4.24 -27.11 5.10
C HIS A 115 -4.07 -27.14 6.63
N ARG A 116 -5.09 -26.71 7.38
CA ARG A 116 -5.14 -26.77 8.83
C ARG A 116 -6.27 -27.71 9.27
N ALA A 117 -5.98 -28.53 10.28
CA ALA A 117 -6.99 -29.37 10.90
C ALA A 117 -8.06 -28.48 11.57
N SER A 118 -9.31 -28.69 11.17
CA SER A 118 -10.48 -28.03 11.76
C SER A 118 -11.31 -29.09 12.49
N VAL A 119 -11.72 -28.77 13.72
CA VAL A 119 -12.63 -29.60 14.49
C VAL A 119 -14.05 -29.15 14.19
N LEU A 120 -14.82 -30.04 13.57
CA LEU A 120 -16.23 -29.83 13.25
C LEU A 120 -17.08 -30.59 14.27
N ARG A 121 -17.95 -29.88 14.97
CA ARG A 121 -18.76 -30.44 16.05
C ARG A 121 -20.24 -30.19 15.83
N ALA A 122 -21.01 -31.26 15.94
CA ALA A 122 -22.46 -31.23 15.83
C ALA A 122 -23.07 -30.89 17.19
N GLU A 123 -24.01 -29.96 17.17
CA GLU A 123 -24.88 -29.63 18.28
C GLU A 123 -26.33 -29.92 17.91
N SER A 124 -27.11 -30.38 18.89
CA SER A 124 -28.52 -30.72 18.70
C SER A 124 -29.37 -30.29 19.88
N GLN A 125 -30.56 -29.76 19.60
CA GLN A 125 -31.59 -29.42 20.58
C GLN A 125 -32.54 -30.58 20.89
N VAL A 126 -32.38 -31.73 20.20
CA VAL A 126 -33.23 -32.91 20.33
C VAL A 126 -32.40 -34.18 20.51
N GLY A 127 -33.00 -35.20 21.11
CA GLY A 127 -32.33 -36.48 21.37
C GLY A 127 -31.32 -36.41 22.52
N ASN A 128 -30.38 -37.36 22.53
CA ASN A 128 -29.23 -37.35 23.43
C ASN A 128 -27.96 -37.38 22.58
N PRO A 129 -27.27 -36.24 22.38
CA PRO A 129 -26.10 -36.16 21.51
C PRO A 129 -24.95 -37.14 21.85
N ASP A 130 -24.90 -37.68 23.08
CA ASP A 130 -23.88 -38.66 23.48
C ASP A 130 -24.25 -40.09 23.05
N ASP A 131 -25.53 -40.37 22.78
CA ASP A 131 -26.04 -41.69 22.36
C ASP A 131 -26.49 -41.72 20.88
N ASP A 132 -26.67 -40.54 20.26
CA ASP A 132 -27.18 -40.40 18.91
C ASP A 132 -26.08 -40.55 17.84
N VAL A 133 -26.49 -40.94 16.64
CA VAL A 133 -25.56 -41.15 15.52
C VAL A 133 -25.54 -39.93 14.62
N PHE A 134 -24.39 -39.28 14.52
CA PHE A 134 -24.15 -38.17 13.59
C PHE A 134 -23.36 -38.65 12.37
N LEU A 135 -23.84 -38.26 11.19
CA LEU A 135 -23.20 -38.53 9.90
C LEU A 135 -22.92 -37.19 9.21
N TRP A 136 -21.66 -36.94 8.92
CA TRP A 136 -21.17 -35.82 8.13
C TRP A 136 -20.97 -36.26 6.69
N THR A 137 -21.38 -35.44 5.74
CA THR A 137 -21.04 -35.59 4.31
C THR A 137 -20.52 -34.27 3.79
N LEU A 138 -19.39 -34.30 3.09
CA LEU A 138 -18.74 -33.16 2.45
C LEU A 138 -18.81 -33.35 0.91
N PRO A 139 -19.86 -32.87 0.22
CA PRO A 139 -20.07 -33.13 -1.19
C PRO A 139 -18.93 -32.60 -2.09
N ASN A 140 -18.39 -31.42 -1.78
CA ASN A 140 -17.31 -30.80 -2.57
C ASN A 140 -15.94 -31.44 -2.32
N GLU A 141 -15.83 -32.35 -1.35
CA GLU A 141 -14.58 -32.98 -0.94
C GLU A 141 -14.59 -34.47 -1.32
N ASN A 142 -14.77 -34.76 -2.62
CA ASN A 142 -14.91 -36.12 -3.16
C ASN A 142 -16.04 -36.96 -2.53
N GLY A 143 -17.04 -36.32 -1.93
CA GLY A 143 -18.12 -36.99 -1.21
C GLY A 143 -17.66 -37.67 0.08
N ALA A 144 -16.62 -37.16 0.73
CA ALA A 144 -16.13 -37.71 1.99
C ALA A 144 -17.24 -37.77 3.05
N SER A 145 -17.25 -38.85 3.84
CA SER A 145 -18.28 -39.07 4.87
C SER A 145 -17.67 -39.59 6.16
N PHE A 146 -18.12 -39.05 7.28
CA PHE A 146 -17.58 -39.36 8.61
C PHE A 146 -18.72 -39.58 9.61
N GLN A 147 -18.49 -40.44 10.61
CA GLN A 147 -19.45 -40.67 11.70
C GLN A 147 -18.87 -40.21 13.02
N GLY A 148 -19.71 -39.60 13.86
CA GLY A 148 -19.35 -39.09 15.18
C GLY A 148 -19.90 -37.68 15.40
N ARG A 149 -20.15 -37.33 16.67
CA ARG A 149 -20.59 -35.98 17.05
C ARG A 149 -19.52 -34.92 16.71
N GLU A 150 -18.27 -35.31 16.75
CA GLU A 150 -17.12 -34.47 16.44
C GLU A 150 -16.24 -35.19 15.41
N ILE A 151 -15.76 -34.45 14.41
CA ILE A 151 -14.80 -34.94 13.40
C ILE A 151 -13.69 -33.92 13.24
N GLU A 152 -12.50 -34.41 12.88
CA GLU A 152 -11.38 -33.58 12.47
C GLU A 152 -11.25 -33.68 10.95
N TYR A 153 -11.19 -32.53 10.26
CA TYR A 153 -11.05 -32.49 8.80
C TYR A 153 -10.09 -31.37 8.38
N THR A 154 -9.29 -31.65 7.36
CA THR A 154 -8.36 -30.68 6.76
C THR A 154 -8.82 -30.37 5.35
N PHE A 155 -9.35 -29.16 5.15
CA PHE A 155 -9.65 -28.64 3.82
C PHE A 155 -8.36 -28.32 3.09
N THR A 156 -8.31 -28.49 1.77
CA THR A 156 -7.09 -28.24 0.97
C THR A 156 -7.24 -27.13 -0.05
N GLU A 157 -8.45 -26.60 -0.23
CA GLU A 157 -8.72 -25.55 -1.21
C GLU A 157 -9.63 -24.50 -0.58
N PRO A 158 -9.35 -23.20 -0.78
CA PRO A 158 -10.20 -22.13 -0.30
C PRO A 158 -11.57 -22.12 -1.01
N GLY A 159 -12.49 -21.35 -0.44
CA GLY A 159 -13.85 -21.17 -0.93
C GLY A 159 -14.90 -21.95 -0.15
N ARG A 160 -16.14 -21.88 -0.64
CA ARG A 160 -17.31 -22.48 -0.01
C ARG A 160 -17.28 -24.01 -0.11
N LYS A 161 -17.49 -24.68 1.02
CA LYS A 161 -17.63 -26.15 1.12
C LYS A 161 -18.97 -26.50 1.74
N ASP A 162 -19.82 -27.18 0.99
CA ASP A 162 -21.12 -27.63 1.48
C ASP A 162 -20.94 -28.75 2.52
N ILE A 163 -21.79 -28.72 3.55
CA ILE A 163 -21.83 -29.69 4.64
C ILE A 163 -23.26 -30.22 4.77
N VAL A 164 -23.39 -31.53 4.77
CA VAL A 164 -24.63 -32.21 5.14
C VAL A 164 -24.40 -32.98 6.44
N LEU A 165 -25.01 -32.50 7.52
CA LEU A 165 -24.98 -33.12 8.83
C LEU A 165 -26.30 -33.82 9.09
N THR A 166 -26.29 -35.12 9.39
CA THR A 166 -27.50 -35.87 9.75
C THR A 166 -27.36 -36.50 11.12
N GLN A 167 -28.27 -36.17 12.04
CA GLN A 167 -28.45 -36.88 13.30
C GLN A 167 -29.52 -37.96 13.13
N THR A 168 -29.25 -39.15 13.65
CA THR A 168 -30.25 -40.19 13.88
C THR A 168 -30.44 -40.36 15.38
N VAL A 169 -31.62 -39.99 15.89
CA VAL A 169 -31.94 -40.08 17.31
C VAL A 169 -32.13 -41.54 17.68
N THR A 170 -31.23 -42.11 18.48
CA THR A 170 -31.17 -43.56 18.71
C THR A 170 -32.42 -44.09 19.41
N SER A 171 -33.04 -43.27 20.26
CA SER A 171 -34.24 -43.65 21.03
C SER A 171 -35.53 -43.73 20.20
N THR A 172 -35.65 -42.93 19.13
CA THR A 172 -36.88 -42.83 18.32
C THR A 172 -36.70 -43.32 16.89
N GLY A 173 -35.47 -43.39 16.39
CA GLY A 173 -35.13 -43.62 14.99
C GLY A 173 -35.40 -42.40 14.09
N GLU A 174 -35.76 -41.25 14.67
CA GLU A 174 -36.00 -40.01 13.93
C GLU A 174 -34.69 -39.49 13.33
N ARG A 175 -34.77 -38.91 12.13
CA ARG A 175 -33.61 -38.33 11.44
C ARG A 175 -33.82 -36.84 11.24
N HIS A 176 -32.83 -36.06 11.66
CA HIS A 176 -32.74 -34.63 11.40
C HIS A 176 -31.53 -34.37 10.52
N THR A 177 -31.69 -33.50 9.52
CA THR A 177 -30.62 -33.17 8.58
C THR A 177 -30.49 -31.66 8.48
N LEU A 178 -29.25 -31.17 8.64
CA LEU A 178 -28.84 -29.80 8.39
C LEU A 178 -28.05 -29.76 7.08
N HIS A 179 -28.47 -28.87 6.19
CA HIS A 179 -27.71 -28.48 5.01
C HIS A 179 -27.12 -27.10 5.28
N THR A 180 -25.80 -27.01 5.38
CA THR A 180 -25.08 -25.76 5.62
C THR A 180 -23.81 -25.74 4.77
N HIS A 181 -22.96 -24.72 4.96
CA HIS A 181 -21.65 -24.65 4.34
C HIS A 181 -20.64 -24.10 5.34
N ILE A 182 -19.37 -24.38 5.07
CA ILE A 182 -18.23 -23.76 5.73
C ILE A 182 -17.44 -22.96 4.70
N MET A 183 -17.03 -21.75 5.06
CA MET A 183 -16.17 -20.94 4.21
C MET A 183 -14.72 -21.20 4.58
N VAL A 184 -13.91 -21.61 3.59
CA VAL A 184 -12.48 -21.89 3.78
C VAL A 184 -11.68 -20.69 3.28
N LYS A 185 -10.92 -20.03 4.17
CA LYS A 185 -10.10 -18.86 3.84
C LYS A 185 -8.74 -18.97 4.52
N TYR A 186 -7.68 -18.48 3.88
CA TYR A 186 -6.47 -18.13 4.61
C TYR A 186 -6.77 -16.92 5.52
N VAL A 187 -6.33 -16.95 6.78
CA VAL A 187 -6.58 -15.83 7.71
C VAL A 187 -5.26 -15.11 8.00
N ARG A 188 -5.16 -13.89 7.48
CA ARG A 188 -4.04 -12.97 7.73
C ARG A 188 -4.18 -12.41 9.15
N ARG A 189 -3.12 -12.55 9.93
CA ARG A 189 -3.04 -12.15 11.35
C ARG A 189 -1.84 -11.26 11.58
N GLU A 190 -1.87 -10.50 12.67
CA GLU A 190 -0.71 -9.75 13.11
C GLU A 190 0.45 -10.71 13.43
N ILE A 191 1.65 -10.42 12.93
CA ILE A 191 2.77 -11.38 12.98
C ILE A 191 3.17 -11.82 14.41
N ARG A 192 3.00 -10.95 15.42
CA ARG A 192 3.28 -11.22 16.83
C ARG A 192 2.21 -12.11 17.48
N THR A 193 0.99 -12.14 16.95
CA THR A 193 -0.11 -12.99 17.46
C THR A 193 -0.10 -14.39 16.86
N LEU A 194 0.70 -14.64 15.82
CA LEU A 194 0.88 -15.98 15.27
C LEU A 194 1.41 -16.97 16.30
N HIS A 195 0.94 -18.22 16.22
CA HIS A 195 1.60 -19.33 16.91
C HIS A 195 3.04 -19.47 16.39
N ASN A 196 3.95 -19.87 17.27
CA ASN A 196 5.36 -19.98 16.91
C ASN A 196 5.60 -20.93 15.72
N SER A 197 4.85 -22.03 15.62
CA SER A 197 4.95 -22.96 14.49
C SER A 197 4.57 -22.31 13.16
N ASP A 198 3.53 -21.48 13.16
CA ASP A 198 3.02 -20.80 11.97
C ASP A 198 3.96 -19.69 11.52
N ARG A 199 4.51 -18.95 12.48
CA ARG A 199 5.53 -17.93 12.21
C ARG A 199 6.80 -18.54 11.61
N VAL A 200 7.26 -19.68 12.14
CA VAL A 200 8.41 -20.41 11.60
C VAL A 200 8.12 -20.92 10.18
N ALA A 201 6.96 -21.52 9.95
CA ALA A 201 6.56 -21.99 8.61
C ALA A 201 6.51 -20.83 7.59
N PHE A 202 5.94 -19.68 7.99
CA PHE A 202 5.95 -18.46 7.18
C PHE A 202 7.39 -18.04 6.82
N PHE A 203 8.28 -17.92 7.80
CA PHE A 203 9.67 -17.51 7.54
C PHE A 203 10.46 -18.53 6.73
N ASP A 204 10.21 -19.83 6.90
CA ASP A 204 10.86 -20.90 6.12
C ASP A 204 10.42 -20.89 4.64
N ALA A 205 9.11 -20.72 4.39
CA ALA A 205 8.60 -20.55 3.04
C ALA A 205 9.13 -19.27 2.39
N LEU A 206 9.16 -18.16 3.14
CA LEU A 206 9.70 -16.88 2.69
C LEU A 206 11.18 -17.03 2.32
N GLU A 207 12.01 -17.56 3.21
CA GLU A 207 13.43 -17.78 2.94
C GLU A 207 13.68 -18.65 1.71
N THR A 208 12.82 -19.66 1.50
CA THR A 208 12.91 -20.50 0.30
C THR A 208 12.76 -19.67 -0.97
N LEU A 209 11.77 -18.76 -1.05
CA LEU A 209 11.59 -17.87 -2.20
C LEU A 209 12.77 -16.91 -2.39
N TYR A 210 13.40 -16.47 -1.30
CA TYR A 210 14.53 -15.56 -1.32
C TYR A 210 15.88 -16.22 -1.67
N ARG A 211 16.05 -17.51 -1.36
CA ARG A 211 17.34 -18.20 -1.51
C ARG A 211 17.40 -19.18 -2.67
N LEU A 212 16.26 -19.71 -3.10
CA LEU A 212 16.21 -20.67 -4.19
C LEU A 212 16.00 -19.95 -5.53
N PRO A 213 16.94 -20.06 -6.49
CA PRO A 213 16.75 -19.46 -7.80
C PRO A 213 15.47 -19.97 -8.49
N THR A 214 14.76 -19.10 -9.20
CA THR A 214 13.50 -19.44 -9.88
C THR A 214 13.61 -20.70 -10.75
N SER A 215 14.70 -20.85 -11.49
CA SER A 215 14.91 -22.03 -12.36
C SER A 215 15.06 -23.36 -11.60
N GLU A 216 15.59 -23.32 -10.38
CA GLU A 216 15.73 -24.49 -9.51
C GLU A 216 14.40 -24.77 -8.79
N GLY A 217 13.75 -23.72 -8.27
CA GLY A 217 12.45 -23.88 -7.63
C GLY A 217 11.34 -24.33 -8.57
N VAL A 218 11.39 -23.98 -9.85
CA VAL A 218 10.48 -24.56 -10.87
C VAL A 218 10.66 -26.07 -11.00
N GLN A 219 11.88 -26.58 -10.88
CA GLN A 219 12.14 -28.03 -10.91
C GLN A 219 11.64 -28.74 -9.64
N GLN A 220 11.64 -28.04 -8.50
CA GLN A 220 11.27 -28.59 -7.20
C GLN A 220 9.76 -28.49 -6.91
N PHE A 221 9.14 -27.36 -7.22
CA PHE A 221 7.79 -26.99 -6.81
C PHE A 221 6.81 -26.83 -7.99
N GLY A 222 7.29 -26.93 -9.24
CA GLY A 222 6.47 -26.86 -10.44
C GLY A 222 6.54 -25.52 -11.17
N SER A 223 5.90 -25.45 -12.35
CA SER A 223 6.00 -24.31 -13.28
C SER A 223 5.56 -22.96 -12.72
N ASP A 224 4.72 -22.99 -11.70
CA ASP A 224 4.13 -21.79 -11.11
C ASP A 224 5.06 -21.14 -10.07
N TYR A 225 6.15 -21.82 -9.68
CA TYR A 225 7.12 -21.28 -8.73
C TYR A 225 7.83 -20.04 -9.28
N LYS A 226 7.94 -19.01 -8.43
CA LYS A 226 8.67 -17.77 -8.66
C LYS A 226 9.56 -17.48 -7.46
N GLY A 227 10.87 -17.33 -7.68
CA GLY A 227 11.80 -16.85 -6.66
C GLY A 227 11.83 -15.32 -6.60
N ILE A 228 12.55 -14.77 -5.62
CA ILE A 228 12.50 -13.32 -5.32
C ILE A 228 12.88 -12.43 -6.51
N ASP A 229 13.87 -12.84 -7.29
CA ASP A 229 14.35 -12.10 -8.46
C ASP A 229 13.23 -11.81 -9.47
N TYR A 230 12.28 -12.72 -9.64
CA TYR A 230 11.11 -12.50 -10.49
C TYR A 230 10.23 -11.36 -9.97
N PHE A 231 9.98 -11.33 -8.66
CA PHE A 231 9.13 -10.32 -8.04
C PHE A 231 9.79 -8.95 -8.01
N VAL A 232 11.11 -8.89 -7.76
CA VAL A 232 11.84 -7.63 -7.84
C VAL A 232 11.88 -7.11 -9.27
N GLN A 233 12.13 -7.97 -10.26
CA GLN A 233 12.05 -7.58 -11.66
C GLN A 233 10.70 -6.97 -11.99
N LEU A 234 9.62 -7.65 -11.60
CA LEU A 234 8.25 -7.21 -11.88
C LEU A 234 7.96 -5.83 -11.27
N HIS A 235 8.41 -5.59 -10.03
CA HIS A 235 8.25 -4.30 -9.36
C HIS A 235 9.14 -3.19 -9.97
N LEU A 236 10.36 -3.53 -10.42
CA LEU A 236 11.22 -2.60 -11.16
C LEU A 236 10.64 -2.26 -12.54
N ASP A 237 10.03 -3.21 -13.23
CA ASP A 237 9.32 -2.96 -14.49
C ASP A 237 8.09 -2.06 -14.27
N GLY A 238 7.43 -2.19 -13.12
CA GLY A 238 6.30 -1.36 -12.73
C GLY A 238 6.66 0.06 -12.29
N ALA A 239 7.79 0.26 -11.61
CA ALA A 239 8.08 1.54 -10.93
C ALA A 239 9.47 2.11 -11.20
N GLY A 240 10.38 1.31 -11.73
CA GLY A 240 11.78 1.64 -11.98
C GLY A 240 12.09 1.94 -13.45
N VAL A 241 11.08 2.11 -14.31
CA VAL A 241 11.19 2.40 -15.76
C VAL A 241 11.09 3.91 -16.08
N LYS A 242 11.58 4.27 -17.29
CA LYS A 242 11.86 5.67 -17.68
C LYS A 242 10.62 6.51 -18.00
N ASP A 243 9.53 5.88 -18.40
CA ASP A 243 8.35 6.57 -18.92
C ASP A 243 7.50 7.15 -17.79
N CYS A 244 7.14 6.36 -16.78
CA CYS A 244 6.43 6.81 -15.59
C CYS A 244 6.46 5.76 -14.46
N ASP A 245 5.74 6.01 -13.36
CA ASP A 245 5.45 4.99 -12.34
C ASP A 245 4.12 4.38 -12.71
N HIS A 246 4.06 3.06 -12.84
CA HIS A 246 2.81 2.37 -13.14
C HIS A 246 2.11 1.85 -11.89
N TRP A 247 2.78 1.87 -10.72
CA TRP A 247 2.32 1.13 -9.53
C TRP A 247 2.06 2.02 -8.31
N HIS A 248 2.77 3.14 -8.13
CA HIS A 248 2.72 3.91 -6.88
C HIS A 248 1.88 5.19 -6.95
N ASP A 249 1.59 5.72 -8.13
CA ASP A 249 0.97 7.03 -8.30
C ASP A 249 -0.54 7.01 -7.94
N ASP A 250 -0.89 7.30 -6.67
CA ASP A 250 -2.26 7.46 -6.10
C ASP A 250 -3.24 6.34 -6.48
N ALA A 251 -3.89 6.45 -7.64
CA ALA A 251 -4.88 5.48 -8.10
C ALA A 251 -4.22 4.14 -8.42
N GLY A 252 -4.65 3.05 -7.78
CA GLY A 252 -4.13 1.72 -8.11
C GLY A 252 -2.89 1.28 -7.30
N ILE A 253 -2.37 2.10 -6.39
CA ILE A 253 -1.37 1.64 -5.40
C ILE A 253 -1.84 0.36 -4.69
N MET A 254 -3.09 0.38 -4.21
CA MET A 254 -3.65 -0.70 -3.41
C MET A 254 -3.90 -1.97 -4.22
N THR A 255 -4.49 -1.85 -5.42
CA THR A 255 -4.76 -3.00 -6.30
C THR A 255 -3.46 -3.65 -6.78
N HIS A 256 -2.42 -2.88 -7.10
CA HIS A 256 -1.11 -3.41 -7.43
C HIS A 256 -0.49 -4.17 -6.27
N HIS A 257 -0.39 -3.55 -5.09
CA HIS A 257 0.30 -4.18 -3.96
C HIS A 257 -0.49 -5.37 -3.39
N VAL A 258 -1.83 -5.34 -3.41
CA VAL A 258 -2.64 -6.48 -3.01
C VAL A 258 -2.51 -7.64 -4.02
N GLY A 259 -2.58 -7.36 -5.32
CA GLY A 259 -2.44 -8.38 -6.35
C GLY A 259 -1.04 -9.00 -6.38
N PHE A 260 -0.01 -8.16 -6.24
CA PHE A 260 1.38 -8.56 -6.14
C PHE A 260 1.64 -9.42 -4.89
N THR A 261 1.12 -9.00 -3.73
CA THR A 261 1.21 -9.76 -2.48
C THR A 261 0.49 -11.10 -2.58
N LEU A 262 -0.69 -11.16 -3.23
CA LEU A 262 -1.40 -12.42 -3.44
C LEU A 262 -0.63 -13.37 -4.38
N GLN A 263 0.00 -12.85 -5.44
CA GLN A 263 0.84 -13.67 -6.31
C GLN A 263 2.05 -14.23 -5.56
N PHE A 264 2.67 -13.42 -4.69
CA PHE A 264 3.78 -13.85 -3.84
C PHE A 264 3.35 -14.91 -2.82
N GLU A 265 2.21 -14.70 -2.16
CA GLU A 265 1.60 -15.65 -1.23
C GLU A 265 1.37 -17.01 -1.89
N GLN A 266 0.83 -17.01 -3.11
CA GLN A 266 0.60 -18.25 -3.87
C GLN A 266 1.90 -18.96 -4.26
N ALA A 267 2.99 -18.22 -4.50
CA ALA A 267 4.31 -18.82 -4.70
C ALA A 267 4.86 -19.43 -3.39
N MET A 268 4.64 -18.79 -2.24
CA MET A 268 4.98 -19.36 -0.93
C MET A 268 4.19 -20.64 -0.64
N GLN A 269 2.92 -20.69 -1.04
CA GLN A 269 2.04 -21.85 -0.86
C GLN A 269 2.44 -23.08 -1.69
N LEU A 270 3.27 -22.91 -2.72
CA LEU A 270 3.90 -24.04 -3.40
C LEU A 270 5.00 -24.70 -2.56
N VAL A 271 5.63 -23.94 -1.65
CA VAL A 271 6.64 -24.43 -0.72
C VAL A 271 5.98 -25.06 0.52
N ASP A 272 5.05 -24.33 1.13
CA ASP A 272 4.23 -24.81 2.24
C ASP A 272 2.79 -24.31 2.05
N PRO A 273 1.84 -25.20 1.71
CA PRO A 273 0.49 -24.79 1.37
C PRO A 273 -0.32 -24.27 2.57
N SER A 274 0.18 -24.39 3.80
CA SER A 274 -0.52 -23.89 5.00
C SER A 274 -0.22 -22.43 5.34
N VAL A 275 0.73 -21.80 4.64
CA VAL A 275 1.18 -20.44 4.94
C VAL A 275 0.30 -19.38 4.28
N THR A 276 0.20 -18.25 4.98
CA THR A 276 -0.41 -17.01 4.50
C THR A 276 0.46 -15.85 4.97
N ILE A 277 0.47 -14.76 4.23
CA ILE A 277 1.21 -13.56 4.56
C ILE A 277 0.53 -12.88 5.77
N PRO A 278 1.22 -12.74 6.92
CA PRO A 278 0.72 -11.97 8.04
C PRO A 278 0.82 -10.47 7.75
N TYR A 279 0.20 -9.65 8.59
CA TYR A 279 0.42 -8.20 8.57
C TYR A 279 1.30 -7.77 9.74
N TRP A 280 2.08 -6.72 9.53
CA TRP A 280 2.79 -6.01 10.59
C TRP A 280 2.04 -4.71 10.88
N GLU A 281 1.40 -4.64 12.05
CA GLU A 281 0.73 -3.41 12.48
C GLU A 281 1.75 -2.45 13.08
N TYR A 282 2.45 -1.74 12.19
CA TYR A 282 3.57 -0.84 12.52
C TYR A 282 3.15 0.44 13.26
N SER A 283 1.84 0.70 13.39
CA SER A 283 1.35 1.80 14.23
C SER A 283 1.47 1.51 15.72
N ILE A 284 1.64 0.24 16.12
CA ILE A 284 1.88 -0.15 17.51
C ILE A 284 3.24 0.38 17.98
N GLU A 285 4.25 0.37 17.12
CA GLU A 285 5.59 0.83 17.43
C GLU A 285 5.62 2.33 17.76
N ALA A 286 4.72 3.12 17.17
CA ALA A 286 4.55 4.52 17.51
C ALA A 286 3.79 4.76 18.83
N THR A 287 2.97 3.80 19.30
CA THR A 287 2.23 3.90 20.57
C THR A 287 3.02 3.34 21.76
N ASP A 288 3.91 2.37 21.51
CA ASP A 288 4.73 1.70 22.54
C ASP A 288 5.92 2.57 23.03
N ASP A 289 5.96 3.86 22.66
CA ASP A 289 7.04 4.82 22.99
C ASP A 289 8.42 4.32 22.56
N LEU A 290 8.49 3.60 21.43
CA LEU A 290 9.76 3.20 20.82
C LEU A 290 10.42 4.41 20.13
N ASP A 291 11.75 4.48 20.20
CA ASP A 291 12.52 5.53 19.51
C ASP A 291 12.66 5.23 18.01
N SER A 292 12.57 3.96 17.62
CA SER A 292 12.71 3.50 16.24
C SER A 292 12.01 2.16 15.99
N TYR A 293 11.63 1.91 14.74
CA TYR A 293 11.23 0.57 14.29
C TYR A 293 12.28 -0.50 14.63
N GLY A 294 13.57 -0.13 14.66
CA GLY A 294 14.64 -1.06 15.03
C GLY A 294 14.58 -1.61 16.46
N ASP A 295 13.79 -0.99 17.35
CA ASP A 295 13.55 -1.48 18.71
C ASP A 295 12.43 -2.54 18.77
N SER A 296 11.68 -2.73 17.68
CA SER A 296 10.62 -3.74 17.59
C SER A 296 11.19 -5.15 17.42
N ILE A 297 10.54 -6.12 18.05
CA ILE A 297 10.79 -7.57 17.86
C ILE A 297 10.72 -8.00 16.38
N VAL A 298 10.02 -7.22 15.55
CA VAL A 298 9.96 -7.44 14.09
C VAL A 298 11.36 -7.50 13.48
N PHE A 299 12.31 -6.71 13.99
CA PHE A 299 13.70 -6.65 13.51
C PHE A 299 14.67 -7.52 14.32
N ASP A 300 14.16 -8.48 15.09
CA ASP A 300 14.99 -9.54 15.68
C ASP A 300 15.71 -10.33 14.58
N HIS A 301 16.91 -10.81 14.89
CA HIS A 301 17.75 -11.56 13.94
C HIS A 301 17.07 -12.79 13.35
N ASP A 302 16.22 -13.48 14.11
CA ASP A 302 15.50 -14.68 13.67
C ASP A 302 14.18 -14.35 12.95
N TRP A 303 13.73 -13.08 13.00
CA TRP A 303 12.56 -12.58 12.28
C TRP A 303 13.03 -11.86 11.02
N PHE A 304 12.90 -10.55 10.88
CA PHE A 304 13.28 -9.82 9.65
C PHE A 304 14.70 -9.27 9.65
N GLY A 305 15.50 -9.53 10.68
CA GLY A 305 16.88 -9.10 10.75
C GLY A 305 17.05 -7.64 11.14
N GLU A 306 18.29 -7.25 11.40
CA GLU A 306 18.67 -5.92 11.91
C GLU A 306 18.11 -4.78 11.04
N PHE A 307 17.49 -3.78 11.69
CA PHE A 307 16.85 -2.65 11.01
C PHE A 307 17.84 -1.70 10.31
N SER A 308 18.98 -1.42 10.96
CA SER A 308 20.03 -0.55 10.40
C SER A 308 21.41 -1.15 10.66
N PRO A 309 21.88 -2.06 9.78
CA PRO A 309 23.16 -2.72 9.96
C PRO A 309 24.33 -1.74 9.98
N ASN A 310 25.02 -1.66 11.12
CA ASN A 310 26.16 -0.78 11.30
C ASN A 310 27.48 -1.43 10.83
N ASN A 311 27.61 -1.62 9.52
CA ASN A 311 28.82 -2.09 8.86
C ASN A 311 29.00 -1.40 7.51
N ASP A 312 30.21 -1.49 6.93
CA ASP A 312 30.59 -0.79 5.70
C ASP A 312 29.67 -1.06 4.49
N PHE A 313 28.92 -2.18 4.49
CA PHE A 313 28.01 -2.56 3.42
C PHE A 313 26.54 -2.27 3.73
N HIS A 314 26.20 -1.73 4.90
CA HIS A 314 24.82 -1.56 5.36
C HIS A 314 23.96 -2.84 5.24
N THR A 315 24.60 -4.01 5.26
CA THR A 315 24.00 -5.31 4.98
C THR A 315 23.80 -6.10 6.26
N MET A 316 22.71 -6.86 6.36
CA MET A 316 22.49 -7.80 7.46
C MET A 316 23.56 -8.91 7.44
N THR A 317 24.30 -9.10 8.54
CA THR A 317 25.38 -10.11 8.64
C THR A 317 25.07 -11.28 9.56
N LYS A 318 23.89 -11.28 10.18
CA LYS A 318 23.42 -12.28 11.15
C LYS A 318 21.98 -12.66 10.88
N GLY A 319 21.54 -13.76 11.49
CA GLY A 319 20.17 -14.23 11.38
C GLY A 319 19.86 -14.85 10.02
N ARG A 320 18.57 -15.11 9.79
CA ARG A 320 18.06 -15.77 8.58
C ARG A 320 18.43 -15.04 7.30
N TRP A 321 18.51 -13.72 7.34
CA TRP A 321 18.71 -12.87 6.16
C TRP A 321 20.16 -12.42 5.96
N ALA A 322 21.11 -13.04 6.67
CA ALA A 322 22.52 -12.73 6.53
C ALA A 322 22.95 -12.86 5.05
N PHE A 323 23.58 -11.80 4.53
CA PHE A 323 24.10 -11.70 3.17
C PHE A 323 23.06 -12.11 2.10
N LEU A 324 21.81 -11.66 2.29
CA LEU A 324 20.77 -11.83 1.28
C LEU A 324 21.22 -11.18 -0.03
N ARG A 325 21.22 -11.94 -1.13
CA ARG A 325 21.87 -11.52 -2.38
C ARG A 325 20.92 -10.68 -3.23
N VAL A 326 21.50 -9.70 -3.90
CA VAL A 326 20.88 -9.01 -5.03
C VAL A 326 21.35 -9.70 -6.31
N GLN A 327 20.44 -9.96 -7.25
CA GLN A 327 20.77 -10.54 -8.55
C GLN A 327 21.80 -9.66 -9.27
N ARG A 328 22.83 -10.31 -9.82
CA ARG A 328 23.89 -9.69 -10.62
C ARG A 328 23.69 -10.02 -12.10
N ASP A 329 24.47 -9.33 -12.94
CA ASP A 329 24.45 -9.51 -14.39
C ASP A 329 23.04 -9.27 -15.00
N ALA A 330 22.26 -8.38 -14.38
CA ALA A 330 20.90 -8.02 -14.78
C ALA A 330 20.85 -7.04 -15.96
N TRP A 331 21.81 -7.13 -16.89
CA TRP A 331 21.98 -6.17 -18.01
C TRP A 331 20.84 -6.16 -19.01
N ASP A 332 20.02 -7.21 -19.04
CA ASP A 332 18.82 -7.33 -19.90
C ASP A 332 17.53 -6.86 -19.19
N SER A 333 17.66 -6.27 -18.00
CA SER A 333 16.59 -5.87 -17.09
C SER A 333 16.72 -4.41 -16.66
N VAL A 334 15.76 -3.87 -15.92
CA VAL A 334 15.99 -2.63 -15.15
C VAL A 334 17.08 -2.89 -14.10
N HIS A 335 18.19 -2.18 -14.19
CA HIS A 335 19.36 -2.39 -13.35
C HIS A 335 20.08 -1.08 -13.02
N ASN A 336 20.96 -1.11 -12.01
CA ASN A 336 21.87 -0.01 -11.72
C ASN A 336 23.18 -0.12 -12.52
N PRO A 337 24.09 0.88 -12.47
CA PRO A 337 25.32 0.88 -13.29
C PRO A 337 26.28 -0.28 -13.05
N TYR A 338 26.10 -1.07 -11.99
CA TYR A 338 26.91 -2.25 -11.70
C TYR A 338 26.30 -3.55 -12.24
N GLY A 339 25.16 -3.46 -12.92
CA GLY A 339 24.41 -4.64 -13.40
C GLY A 339 23.73 -5.40 -12.27
N LEU A 340 23.47 -4.74 -11.15
CA LEU A 340 22.63 -5.28 -10.08
C LEU A 340 21.17 -4.97 -10.39
N LEU A 341 20.27 -5.92 -10.11
CA LEU A 341 18.82 -5.75 -10.27
C LEU A 341 18.28 -4.72 -9.26
N ARG A 342 18.57 -3.45 -9.49
CA ARG A 342 18.32 -2.31 -8.60
C ARG A 342 17.81 -1.13 -9.42
N SER A 343 17.22 -0.17 -8.72
CA SER A 343 16.78 1.08 -9.35
C SER A 343 17.96 1.76 -10.08
N PRO A 344 17.77 2.28 -11.32
CA PRO A 344 18.88 2.74 -12.16
C PRO A 344 19.74 3.83 -11.54
N TRP A 345 19.15 4.72 -10.74
CA TRP A 345 19.85 5.85 -10.12
C TRP A 345 20.54 5.50 -8.78
N ASN A 346 20.37 4.28 -8.27
CA ASN A 346 21.01 3.84 -7.03
C ASN A 346 22.44 3.35 -7.32
N VAL A 347 23.44 4.15 -6.95
CA VAL A 347 24.87 3.84 -7.21
C VAL A 347 25.52 2.99 -6.12
N ASP A 348 24.73 2.29 -5.30
CA ASP A 348 25.26 1.26 -4.39
C ASP A 348 25.74 0.02 -5.18
N ASP A 349 27.01 -0.35 -4.98
CA ASP A 349 27.67 -1.51 -5.60
C ASP A 349 27.61 -2.78 -4.74
N THR A 350 27.00 -2.69 -3.56
CA THR A 350 26.87 -3.81 -2.63
C THR A 350 26.06 -4.95 -3.26
N PRO A 351 26.58 -6.18 -3.33
CA PRO A 351 25.88 -7.29 -3.97
C PRO A 351 24.87 -7.99 -3.04
N PHE A 352 24.42 -7.30 -2.00
CA PHE A 352 23.55 -7.79 -0.95
C PHE A 352 22.49 -6.74 -0.61
N VAL A 353 21.39 -7.18 0.00
CA VAL A 353 20.34 -6.28 0.48
C VAL A 353 20.87 -5.41 1.61
N THR A 354 20.57 -4.13 1.51
CA THR A 354 21.05 -3.04 2.35
C THR A 354 19.91 -2.28 3.02
N ARG A 355 20.15 -1.83 4.25
CA ARG A 355 19.23 -1.03 5.04
C ARG A 355 19.97 0.10 5.75
N HIS A 356 19.29 1.22 5.91
CA HIS A 356 19.81 2.35 6.67
C HIS A 356 18.65 3.13 7.27
N ASN A 357 18.76 3.55 8.52
CA ASN A 357 17.70 4.25 9.24
C ASN A 357 17.73 5.77 9.09
N THR A 358 18.63 6.32 8.27
CA THR A 358 18.73 7.76 8.04
C THR A 358 18.84 8.09 6.56
N THR A 359 18.47 9.32 6.22
CA THR A 359 18.65 9.93 4.89
C THR A 359 19.45 11.20 5.08
N SER A 360 20.57 11.35 4.37
CA SER A 360 21.50 12.46 4.54
C SER A 360 21.90 12.68 6.01
N SER A 361 22.13 11.57 6.74
CA SER A 361 22.43 11.49 8.18
C SER A 361 21.37 12.08 9.12
N MET A 362 20.13 12.22 8.66
CA MET A 362 18.98 12.68 9.45
C MET A 362 17.89 11.61 9.51
N THR A 363 17.12 11.58 10.60
CA THR A 363 15.85 10.84 10.62
C THR A 363 14.91 11.44 9.61
N ALA A 364 14.50 10.65 8.62
CA ALA A 364 13.83 11.14 7.43
C ALA A 364 12.39 11.59 7.65
N THR A 365 11.69 10.88 8.53
CA THR A 365 10.28 11.07 8.86
C THR A 365 10.00 10.37 10.18
N ASP A 366 8.82 10.58 10.75
CA ASP A 366 8.42 9.91 11.99
C ASP A 366 7.85 8.52 11.70
N MET A 367 7.85 7.65 12.71
CA MET A 367 7.10 6.39 12.62
C MET A 367 5.60 6.68 12.43
N VAL A 368 4.95 5.85 11.62
CA VAL A 368 3.53 6.01 11.34
C VAL A 368 2.72 5.77 12.60
N SER A 369 1.99 6.80 13.06
CA SER A 369 1.21 6.76 14.30
C SER A 369 -0.27 6.53 14.07
N CYS A 370 -1.00 6.22 15.14
CA CYS A 370 -2.46 6.14 15.15
C CYS A 370 -3.14 7.44 14.65
N SER A 371 -2.51 8.60 14.85
CA SER A 371 -3.00 9.88 14.33
C SER A 371 -3.01 9.92 12.80
N VAL A 372 -1.98 9.36 12.17
CA VAL A 372 -1.85 9.28 10.70
C VAL A 372 -2.90 8.32 10.16
N TYR A 373 -3.04 7.14 10.78
CA TYR A 373 -4.09 6.19 10.41
C TYR A 373 -5.48 6.80 10.52
N SER A 374 -5.77 7.49 11.62
CA SER A 374 -7.06 8.15 11.84
C SER A 374 -7.34 9.20 10.76
N SER A 375 -6.33 10.00 10.40
CA SER A 375 -6.41 10.98 9.32
C SER A 375 -6.73 10.32 7.97
N CYS A 376 -6.00 9.26 7.60
CA CYS A 376 -6.28 8.54 6.36
C CYS A 376 -7.65 7.86 6.36
N PHE A 377 -8.07 7.27 7.48
CA PHE A 377 -9.36 6.60 7.62
C PHE A 377 -10.54 7.59 7.53
N ALA A 378 -10.35 8.84 7.95
CA ALA A 378 -11.35 9.90 7.82
C ALA A 378 -11.59 10.36 6.36
N SER A 379 -10.84 9.83 5.39
CA SER A 379 -11.05 10.10 3.97
C SER A 379 -12.49 9.78 3.53
N SER A 380 -13.06 10.67 2.71
CA SER A 380 -14.44 10.55 2.22
C SER A 380 -14.56 9.81 0.88
N SER A 381 -13.44 9.55 0.19
CA SER A 381 -13.42 8.86 -1.10
C SER A 381 -12.21 7.96 -1.25
N LEU A 382 -12.32 6.95 -2.11
CA LEU A 382 -11.25 6.01 -2.47
C LEU A 382 -10.01 6.74 -2.98
N SER A 383 -10.19 7.74 -3.84
CA SER A 383 -9.08 8.48 -4.43
C SER A 383 -8.30 9.28 -3.37
N ILE A 384 -8.97 9.89 -2.39
CA ILE A 384 -8.27 10.61 -1.30
C ILE A 384 -7.57 9.60 -0.38
N MET A 385 -8.23 8.48 -0.07
CA MET A 385 -7.65 7.47 0.82
C MET A 385 -6.41 6.83 0.20
N ASN A 386 -6.44 6.47 -1.08
CA ASN A 386 -5.29 5.88 -1.77
C ASN A 386 -4.06 6.81 -1.74
N ALA A 387 -4.23 8.09 -2.01
CA ALA A 387 -3.16 9.08 -1.87
C ALA A 387 -2.58 9.11 -0.45
N CYS A 388 -3.42 9.02 0.58
CA CYS A 388 -2.99 8.98 1.98
C CYS A 388 -2.26 7.68 2.33
N LEU A 389 -2.79 6.52 1.91
CA LEU A 389 -2.15 5.22 2.11
C LEU A 389 -0.78 5.18 1.42
N ASN A 390 -0.68 5.81 0.25
CA ASN A 390 0.57 6.00 -0.47
C ASN A 390 1.53 6.93 0.30
N GLY A 391 1.21 8.21 0.46
CA GLY A 391 2.15 9.18 1.04
C GLY A 391 2.47 8.96 2.51
N GLU A 392 1.48 8.59 3.31
CA GLU A 392 1.51 8.79 4.77
C GLU A 392 1.63 7.48 5.56
N THR A 393 1.05 6.37 5.08
CA THR A 393 1.05 5.12 5.86
C THR A 393 2.09 4.11 5.39
N HIS A 394 2.31 3.93 4.09
CA HIS A 394 3.34 2.98 3.61
C HIS A 394 4.68 3.68 3.37
N GLY A 395 4.67 4.89 2.77
CA GLY A 395 5.87 5.63 2.38
C GLY A 395 6.90 5.80 3.51
N PRO A 396 6.50 6.24 4.71
CA PRO A 396 7.44 6.39 5.83
C PRO A 396 8.15 5.10 6.23
N VAL A 397 7.49 3.94 6.14
CA VAL A 397 8.11 2.64 6.47
C VAL A 397 9.21 2.30 5.47
N HIS A 398 8.98 2.54 4.18
CA HIS A 398 9.97 2.38 3.12
C HIS A 398 11.19 3.28 3.33
N ILE A 399 10.94 4.57 3.60
CA ILE A 399 11.97 5.57 3.83
C ILE A 399 12.82 5.22 5.05
N LEU A 400 12.18 4.92 6.18
CA LEU A 400 12.85 4.64 7.44
C LEU A 400 13.65 3.34 7.44
N THR A 401 13.22 2.33 6.68
CA THR A 401 13.93 1.04 6.61
C THR A 401 15.06 1.06 5.58
N GLY A 402 14.87 1.74 4.44
CA GLY A 402 15.85 1.76 3.36
C GLY A 402 16.93 2.82 3.55
N GLY A 403 16.54 4.06 3.86
CA GLY A 403 17.45 5.18 4.04
C GLY A 403 18.35 5.47 2.84
N GLU A 404 19.29 6.39 3.05
CA GLU A 404 20.24 6.88 2.05
C GLU A 404 21.56 7.23 2.72
N TRP A 405 22.67 7.01 2.00
CA TRP A 405 24.00 7.44 2.40
C TRP A 405 24.86 7.84 1.20
N HIS A 406 25.86 8.69 1.47
CA HIS A 406 26.78 9.21 0.47
C HIS A 406 26.14 10.15 -0.59
N ALA A 407 24.99 10.76 -0.30
CA ALA A 407 24.45 11.83 -1.14
C ALA A 407 25.42 13.01 -1.32
N ALA A 408 25.35 13.62 -2.49
CA ALA A 408 26.04 14.87 -2.74
C ALA A 408 25.40 16.01 -1.95
N GLU A 409 26.24 16.95 -1.47
CA GLU A 409 25.78 18.17 -0.79
C GLU A 409 24.98 17.90 0.51
N GLU A 410 25.28 16.80 1.22
CA GLU A 410 24.62 16.38 2.47
C GLU A 410 24.45 17.53 3.49
N ASP A 411 25.52 18.27 3.81
CA ASP A 411 25.47 19.43 4.70
C ASP A 411 24.44 20.49 4.27
N PHE A 412 24.25 20.66 2.95
CA PHE A 412 23.26 21.58 2.41
C PHE A 412 21.85 21.02 2.52
N ILE A 413 21.64 19.74 2.21
CA ILE A 413 20.36 19.06 2.37
C ILE A 413 19.90 19.17 3.83
N GLN A 414 20.76 18.84 4.79
CA GLN A 414 20.48 18.94 6.24
C GLN A 414 20.10 20.35 6.65
N LYS A 415 20.86 21.35 6.19
CA LYS A 415 20.62 22.75 6.55
C LYS A 415 19.30 23.29 6.01
N VAL A 416 18.86 22.81 4.86
CA VAL A 416 17.62 23.27 4.22
C VAL A 416 16.41 22.46 4.70
N GLY A 417 16.58 21.15 4.95
CA GLY A 417 15.58 20.29 5.58
C GLY A 417 14.67 19.51 4.62
N TYR A 418 15.18 19.01 3.49
CA TYR A 418 14.39 18.22 2.52
C TYR A 418 14.94 16.81 2.25
N TYR A 419 15.63 16.21 3.23
CA TYR A 419 16.36 14.95 3.07
C TYR A 419 15.48 13.77 2.57
N GLU A 420 14.22 13.66 3.01
CA GLU A 420 13.29 12.62 2.54
C GLU A 420 13.01 12.70 1.02
N SER A 421 13.11 13.89 0.44
CA SER A 421 12.77 14.10 -0.97
C SER A 421 13.91 13.70 -1.91
N VAL A 422 15.13 13.47 -1.41
CA VAL A 422 16.31 13.35 -2.28
C VAL A 422 16.24 12.13 -3.21
N PRO A 423 16.07 10.89 -2.71
CA PRO A 423 15.89 9.73 -3.60
C PRO A 423 14.61 9.80 -4.44
N LEU A 424 13.53 10.35 -3.90
CA LEU A 424 12.24 10.48 -4.60
C LEU A 424 12.32 11.44 -5.79
N VAL A 425 12.95 12.60 -5.63
CA VAL A 425 13.13 13.59 -6.72
C VAL A 425 14.09 13.08 -7.79
N THR A 426 15.11 12.31 -7.40
CA THR A 426 16.10 11.74 -8.35
C THR A 426 15.41 10.94 -9.46
N LYS A 427 14.38 10.17 -9.10
CA LYS A 427 13.57 9.39 -10.03
C LYS A 427 12.90 10.24 -11.11
N PHE A 428 12.38 11.42 -10.77
CA PHE A 428 11.78 12.32 -11.77
C PHE A 428 12.82 13.00 -12.65
N LEU A 429 13.98 13.36 -12.11
CA LEU A 429 15.09 13.84 -12.93
C LEU A 429 15.48 12.79 -13.97
N TRP A 430 15.49 11.51 -13.59
CA TRP A 430 15.77 10.41 -14.50
C TRP A 430 14.68 10.24 -15.57
N ARG A 431 13.41 10.19 -15.19
CA ARG A 431 12.28 10.03 -16.13
C ARG A 431 12.14 11.18 -17.10
N LYS A 432 12.43 12.42 -16.67
CA LYS A 432 12.43 13.60 -17.54
C LYS A 432 13.72 13.76 -18.35
N GLY A 433 14.73 12.93 -18.10
CA GLY A 433 16.00 12.88 -18.82
C GLY A 433 17.06 13.86 -18.34
N TYR A 434 16.82 14.61 -17.26
CA TYR A 434 17.81 15.53 -16.69
C TYR A 434 18.96 14.78 -16.00
N LEU A 435 18.72 13.55 -15.52
CA LEU A 435 19.72 12.73 -14.85
C LEU A 435 20.54 11.92 -15.86
N SER A 436 21.84 12.16 -15.89
CA SER A 436 22.82 11.30 -16.55
C SER A 436 23.29 10.22 -15.58
N ILE A 437 23.19 8.98 -16.01
CA ILE A 437 23.64 7.79 -15.27
C ILE A 437 24.77 7.13 -16.08
N PRO A 438 25.88 6.71 -15.45
CA PRO A 438 26.90 5.94 -16.13
C PRO A 438 26.33 4.62 -16.69
N ASP A 439 26.67 4.27 -17.94
CA ASP A 439 26.22 3.02 -18.56
C ASP A 439 26.75 1.78 -17.83
N LYS A 440 27.97 1.88 -17.30
CA LYS A 440 28.64 0.84 -16.52
C LYS A 440 29.63 1.44 -15.54
N CYS A 441 29.64 0.91 -14.32
CA CYS A 441 30.62 1.17 -13.28
C CYS A 441 31.33 -0.11 -12.86
N GLU A 442 32.56 0.01 -12.35
CA GLU A 442 33.34 -1.09 -11.78
C GLU A 442 33.35 -0.97 -10.24
N VAL A 443 33.19 -2.10 -9.56
CA VAL A 443 33.08 -2.16 -8.09
C VAL A 443 34.28 -1.48 -7.43
N GLY A 444 34.01 -0.62 -6.45
CA GLY A 444 35.02 0.16 -5.73
C GLY A 444 35.60 1.38 -6.48
N GLU A 445 35.14 1.68 -7.70
CA GLU A 445 35.43 2.94 -8.38
C GLU A 445 34.36 4.01 -8.05
N SER A 446 34.70 5.29 -8.22
CA SER A 446 33.73 6.37 -8.02
C SER A 446 32.70 6.37 -9.15
N CYS A 447 31.49 5.88 -8.85
CA CYS A 447 30.32 5.96 -9.71
C CYS A 447 29.37 7.04 -9.19
N GLN A 448 28.98 7.98 -10.04
CA GLN A 448 28.11 9.08 -9.64
C GLN A 448 27.12 9.40 -10.76
N THR A 449 25.89 9.67 -10.36
CA THR A 449 24.89 10.32 -11.21
C THR A 449 25.11 11.83 -11.19
N SER A 450 24.64 12.52 -12.23
CA SER A 450 24.74 13.98 -12.32
C SER A 450 23.68 14.55 -13.26
N CYS A 451 23.42 15.86 -13.19
CA CYS A 451 22.63 16.56 -14.21
C CYS A 451 23.53 17.52 -15.00
N PRO A 452 24.13 17.06 -16.11
CA PRO A 452 24.94 17.92 -16.97
C PRO A 452 24.17 19.15 -17.44
N SER A 453 24.81 20.32 -17.36
CA SER A 453 24.18 21.60 -17.73
C SER A 453 23.69 21.64 -19.18
N GLU A 454 24.39 20.92 -20.06
CA GLU A 454 24.09 20.86 -21.48
C GLU A 454 22.69 20.28 -21.77
N LEU A 455 22.17 19.40 -20.91
CA LEU A 455 20.86 18.76 -21.08
C LEU A 455 19.70 19.76 -20.96
N TYR A 456 19.83 20.75 -20.08
CA TYR A 456 18.77 21.73 -19.82
C TYR A 456 19.10 23.12 -20.38
N GLU A 457 20.36 23.56 -20.40
CA GLU A 457 20.74 24.86 -20.99
C GLU A 457 20.53 24.89 -22.50
N SER A 458 20.65 23.75 -23.19
CA SER A 458 20.33 23.63 -24.63
C SER A 458 18.85 23.94 -24.93
N LYS A 459 17.97 23.82 -23.93
CA LYS A 459 16.55 24.18 -23.98
C LYS A 459 16.26 25.58 -23.44
N GLY A 460 17.30 26.34 -23.07
CA GLY A 460 17.17 27.65 -22.46
C GLY A 460 16.70 27.61 -21.01
N MET A 461 16.82 26.46 -20.34
CA MET A 461 16.44 26.29 -18.94
C MET A 461 17.61 26.59 -18.00
N THR A 462 17.29 26.98 -16.78
CA THR A 462 18.21 27.15 -15.66
C THR A 462 17.98 26.03 -14.62
N PRO A 463 18.86 25.87 -13.61
CA PRO A 463 18.60 24.92 -12.53
C PRO A 463 17.26 25.13 -11.81
N TYR A 464 16.81 26.39 -11.70
CA TYR A 464 15.49 26.71 -11.14
C TYR A 464 14.36 26.12 -11.99
N ASP A 465 14.45 26.27 -13.32
CA ASP A 465 13.43 25.76 -14.24
C ASP A 465 13.36 24.23 -14.22
N VAL A 466 14.50 23.54 -14.07
CA VAL A 466 14.54 22.09 -13.90
C VAL A 466 13.85 21.67 -12.60
N LEU A 467 14.18 22.31 -11.47
CA LEU A 467 13.58 22.01 -10.17
C LEU A 467 12.06 22.30 -10.14
N MET A 468 11.59 23.28 -10.91
CA MET A 468 10.17 23.51 -11.11
C MET A 468 9.52 22.41 -11.97
N ASP A 469 10.16 22.03 -13.08
CA ASP A 469 9.62 21.04 -14.02
C ASP A 469 9.46 19.65 -13.39
N VAL A 470 10.38 19.24 -12.51
CA VAL A 470 10.29 17.99 -11.75
C VAL A 470 9.53 18.13 -10.42
N HIS A 471 8.84 19.25 -10.19
CA HIS A 471 8.06 19.54 -8.97
C HIS A 471 8.86 19.57 -7.65
N ALA A 472 10.19 19.50 -7.70
CA ALA A 472 11.05 19.54 -6.52
C ALA A 472 10.83 20.78 -5.65
N LEU A 473 10.66 21.97 -6.25
CA LEU A 473 10.43 23.19 -5.46
C LEU A 473 9.08 23.20 -4.75
N MET A 474 8.05 22.57 -5.32
CA MET A 474 6.75 22.46 -4.67
C MET A 474 6.88 21.61 -3.42
N TRP A 475 7.44 20.40 -3.53
CA TRP A 475 7.60 19.49 -2.40
C TRP A 475 8.56 20.02 -1.34
N THR A 476 9.76 20.42 -1.74
CA THR A 476 10.77 20.93 -0.79
C THR A 476 10.29 22.17 -0.06
N SER A 477 9.39 22.98 -0.61
CA SER A 477 8.86 24.15 0.09
C SER A 477 7.99 23.82 1.30
N HIS A 478 7.47 22.59 1.40
CA HIS A 478 6.68 22.15 2.57
C HIS A 478 7.55 21.92 3.81
N THR A 479 8.80 21.50 3.62
CA THR A 479 9.74 21.21 4.71
C THR A 479 10.82 22.29 4.86
N ALA A 480 11.22 22.92 3.75
CA ALA A 480 12.28 23.91 3.73
C ALA A 480 11.80 25.32 4.10
N SER A 481 11.97 25.69 5.37
CA SER A 481 11.64 27.05 5.88
C SER A 481 12.37 28.22 5.18
N SER A 482 13.41 27.91 4.40
CA SER A 482 14.18 28.88 3.61
C SER A 482 13.59 29.20 2.23
N LEU A 483 12.61 28.42 1.75
CA LEU A 483 11.92 28.68 0.48
C LEU A 483 10.61 29.42 0.73
N VAL A 484 10.33 30.46 -0.06
CA VAL A 484 9.08 31.22 -0.01
C VAL A 484 8.52 31.43 -1.41
N TYR A 485 7.21 31.27 -1.59
CA TYR A 485 6.56 31.55 -2.86
C TYR A 485 6.22 33.04 -3.01
N SER A 486 6.71 33.67 -4.07
CA SER A 486 6.48 35.08 -4.38
C SER A 486 5.34 35.20 -5.39
N SER A 487 4.11 35.41 -4.93
CA SER A 487 2.94 35.57 -5.81
C SER A 487 3.06 36.71 -6.82
N ARG A 488 3.89 37.72 -6.51
CA ARG A 488 4.16 38.85 -7.41
C ARG A 488 5.07 38.47 -8.58
N LYS A 489 6.09 37.66 -8.31
CA LYS A 489 7.08 37.22 -9.30
C LYS A 489 6.73 35.86 -9.91
N ASP A 490 5.71 35.20 -9.36
CA ASP A 490 5.24 33.86 -9.72
C ASP A 490 6.39 32.83 -9.69
N LYS A 491 7.23 32.90 -8.65
CA LYS A 491 8.39 32.03 -8.46
C LYS A 491 8.67 31.78 -6.98
N PHE A 492 9.35 30.68 -6.68
CA PHE A 492 9.98 30.45 -5.38
C PHE A 492 11.25 31.29 -5.26
N GLU A 493 11.47 31.85 -4.07
CA GLU A 493 12.63 32.65 -3.72
C GLU A 493 13.24 32.13 -2.42
N VAL A 494 14.53 32.42 -2.19
CA VAL A 494 15.18 32.10 -0.93
C VAL A 494 14.97 33.24 0.06
N LYS A 495 14.35 32.91 1.21
CA LYS A 495 14.00 33.85 2.27
C LYS A 495 15.21 34.66 2.74
N GLY A 496 15.10 35.99 2.71
CA GLY A 496 16.16 36.92 3.07
C GLY A 496 17.16 37.25 1.94
N TYR A 497 16.99 36.65 0.75
CA TYR A 497 17.82 36.87 -0.44
C TYR A 497 16.97 37.11 -1.69
N GLU A 498 15.74 37.63 -1.52
CA GLU A 498 14.75 37.82 -2.58
C GLU A 498 15.23 38.79 -3.67
N ASP A 499 16.15 39.70 -3.35
CA ASP A 499 16.75 40.66 -4.30
C ASP A 499 18.22 40.33 -4.66
N ASP A 500 18.77 39.21 -4.17
CA ASP A 500 20.12 38.73 -4.48
C ASP A 500 20.09 37.60 -5.52
N GLU A 501 19.93 37.99 -6.79
CA GLU A 501 19.87 37.07 -7.92
C GLU A 501 21.10 36.15 -8.07
N PRO A 502 22.35 36.61 -7.87
CA PRO A 502 23.51 35.71 -7.80
C PRO A 502 23.39 34.63 -6.72
N PHE A 503 22.93 34.98 -5.52
CA PHE A 503 22.72 34.02 -4.44
C PHE A 503 21.64 33.00 -4.80
N GLN A 504 20.48 33.44 -5.29
CA GLN A 504 19.39 32.54 -5.68
C GLN A 504 19.85 31.53 -6.74
N ARG A 505 20.57 31.97 -7.78
CA ARG A 505 21.12 31.06 -8.80
C ARG A 505 22.08 30.02 -8.23
N ALA A 506 22.96 30.44 -7.32
CA ALA A 506 23.90 29.52 -6.67
C ALA A 506 23.17 28.51 -5.78
N TYR A 507 22.15 28.96 -5.05
CA TYR A 507 21.32 28.12 -4.18
C TYR A 507 20.56 27.05 -4.97
N PHE A 508 19.84 27.45 -6.03
CA PHE A 508 19.08 26.50 -6.85
C PHE A 508 19.99 25.56 -7.65
N LYS A 509 21.18 26.01 -8.08
CA LYS A 509 22.18 25.09 -8.65
C LYS A 509 22.63 24.04 -7.63
N LYS A 510 22.88 24.45 -6.40
CA LYS A 510 23.29 23.54 -5.32
C LYS A 510 22.19 22.54 -4.97
N MET A 511 20.94 22.99 -4.95
CA MET A 511 19.75 22.14 -4.77
C MET A 511 19.52 21.18 -5.94
N LEU A 512 19.75 21.59 -7.18
CA LEU A 512 19.70 20.64 -8.29
C LEU A 512 20.79 19.57 -8.13
N ASN A 513 22.02 19.97 -7.84
CA ASN A 513 23.13 19.03 -7.67
C ASN A 513 22.90 17.98 -6.59
N SER A 514 22.24 18.32 -5.46
CA SER A 514 21.93 17.36 -4.41
C SER A 514 20.95 16.27 -4.87
N PHE A 515 19.93 16.64 -5.64
CA PHE A 515 19.00 15.67 -6.24
C PHE A 515 19.60 14.86 -7.39
N CYS A 516 20.63 15.37 -8.05
CA CYS A 516 21.25 14.67 -9.17
C CYS A 516 22.21 13.57 -8.73
N ASN A 517 22.52 13.46 -7.44
CA ASN A 517 23.37 12.41 -6.90
C ASN A 517 22.92 12.04 -5.48
N PRO A 518 21.94 11.13 -5.35
CA PRO A 518 21.46 10.66 -4.06
C PRO A 518 22.43 9.68 -3.38
N GLY A 519 23.56 9.34 -4.01
CA GLY A 519 24.46 8.31 -3.49
C GLY A 519 23.84 6.91 -3.51
N ALA A 520 24.03 6.19 -2.42
CA ALA A 520 23.53 4.85 -2.20
C ALA A 520 22.21 4.89 -1.42
N VAL A 521 21.26 4.05 -1.80
CA VAL A 521 19.92 4.02 -1.21
C VAL A 521 19.56 2.58 -0.87
N GLY A 522 19.07 2.30 0.34
CA GLY A 522 18.69 0.94 0.71
C GLY A 522 17.47 0.45 -0.06
N GLU A 523 17.36 -0.86 -0.28
CA GLU A 523 16.37 -1.45 -1.17
C GLU A 523 14.95 -0.98 -0.88
N MET A 524 14.57 -0.97 0.41
CA MET A 524 13.24 -0.57 0.86
C MET A 524 12.82 0.82 0.41
N PHE A 525 13.76 1.75 0.19
CA PHE A 525 13.42 3.11 -0.22
C PHE A 525 13.40 3.28 -1.75
N THR A 526 13.49 2.19 -2.52
CA THR A 526 13.55 2.25 -3.98
C THR A 526 12.55 1.29 -4.64
N SER A 527 12.48 1.32 -5.97
CA SER A 527 11.68 0.36 -6.74
C SER A 527 12.20 -1.09 -6.66
N ALA A 528 13.30 -1.34 -5.93
CA ALA A 528 13.80 -2.68 -5.60
C ALA A 528 13.37 -3.14 -4.18
N ALA A 529 12.46 -2.44 -3.52
CA ALA A 529 11.97 -2.73 -2.16
C ALA A 529 11.58 -4.19 -1.89
N PRO A 530 11.03 -4.97 -2.84
CA PRO A 530 10.71 -6.36 -2.57
C PRO A 530 11.92 -7.23 -2.19
N TYR A 531 13.16 -6.81 -2.46
CA TYR A 531 14.34 -7.52 -1.93
C TYR A 531 14.42 -7.54 -0.40
N ASP A 532 13.72 -6.64 0.28
CA ASP A 532 13.62 -6.65 1.73
C ASP A 532 12.45 -7.55 2.17
N PRO A 533 12.69 -8.59 3.00
CA PRO A 533 11.63 -9.49 3.44
C PRO A 533 10.48 -8.82 4.22
N VAL A 534 10.70 -7.63 4.81
CA VAL A 534 9.65 -6.86 5.49
C VAL A 534 8.58 -6.35 4.52
N PHE A 535 8.91 -6.19 3.22
CA PHE A 535 8.02 -5.65 2.20
C PHE A 535 6.64 -6.32 2.19
N TRP A 536 6.62 -7.63 2.35
CA TRP A 536 5.41 -8.44 2.23
C TRP A 536 4.42 -8.25 3.39
N VAL A 537 4.88 -7.80 4.56
CA VAL A 537 4.00 -7.64 5.74
C VAL A 537 3.55 -6.19 5.98
N VAL A 538 4.09 -5.22 5.23
CA VAL A 538 3.71 -3.79 5.31
C VAL A 538 2.37 -3.53 4.61
N HIS A 539 2.25 -3.93 3.34
CA HIS A 539 1.09 -3.63 2.50
C HIS A 539 -0.24 -4.24 2.99
N PRO A 540 -0.27 -5.45 3.57
CA PRO A 540 -1.49 -6.00 4.15
C PRO A 540 -2.14 -5.09 5.21
N THR A 541 -1.36 -4.24 5.89
CA THR A 541 -1.90 -3.32 6.90
C THR A 541 -2.69 -2.17 6.27
N ALA A 542 -2.21 -1.62 5.16
CA ALA A 542 -2.95 -0.62 4.38
C ALA A 542 -4.20 -1.21 3.71
N ASP A 543 -4.11 -2.45 3.18
CA ASP A 543 -5.26 -3.20 2.63
C ASP A 543 -6.33 -3.42 3.71
N ARG A 544 -5.94 -3.84 4.92
CA ARG A 544 -6.84 -4.01 6.07
C ARG A 544 -7.59 -2.73 6.44
N LEU A 545 -6.90 -1.58 6.42
CA LEU A 545 -7.51 -0.28 6.73
C LEU A 545 -8.52 0.15 5.64
N LEU A 546 -8.18 -0.02 4.37
CA LEU A 546 -9.08 0.24 3.24
C LEU A 546 -10.30 -0.69 3.25
N ALA A 547 -10.07 -1.99 3.46
CA ALA A 547 -11.11 -3.01 3.60
C ALA A 547 -12.16 -2.60 4.63
N TRP A 548 -11.72 -2.20 5.83
CA TRP A 548 -12.62 -1.76 6.88
C TRP A 548 -13.40 -0.49 6.51
N ARG A 549 -12.72 0.50 5.92
CA ARG A 549 -13.35 1.75 5.50
C ARG A 549 -14.48 1.52 4.48
N ARG A 550 -14.24 0.62 3.52
CA ARG A 550 -15.22 0.22 2.50
C ARG A 550 -16.40 -0.52 3.11
N MET A 551 -16.17 -1.42 4.07
CA MET A 551 -17.26 -2.11 4.79
C MET A 551 -18.21 -1.13 5.46
N LEU A 552 -17.69 -0.15 6.22
CA LEU A 552 -18.51 0.87 6.87
C LEU A 552 -19.33 1.69 5.87
N GLY A 553 -18.69 2.10 4.77
CA GLY A 553 -19.34 2.85 3.69
C GLY A 553 -20.50 2.08 3.04
N ARG A 554 -20.28 0.82 2.65
CA ARG A 554 -21.33 -0.01 2.02
C ARG A 554 -22.43 -0.43 2.99
N GLN A 555 -22.13 -0.55 4.28
CA GLN A 555 -23.13 -0.81 5.32
C GLN A 555 -23.99 0.41 5.67
N GLY A 556 -23.61 1.61 5.19
CA GLY A 556 -24.32 2.85 5.48
C GLY A 556 -24.26 3.24 6.95
N VAL A 557 -23.13 2.96 7.62
CA VAL A 557 -22.92 3.36 9.02
C VAL A 557 -22.91 4.89 9.10
N GLU A 558 -23.76 5.46 9.96
CA GLU A 558 -23.90 6.92 10.09
C GLU A 558 -22.55 7.59 10.37
N GLY A 559 -22.21 8.59 9.57
CA GLY A 559 -20.93 9.32 9.67
C GLY A 559 -19.76 8.71 8.91
N TRP A 560 -19.95 7.56 8.25
CA TRP A 560 -18.90 6.83 7.54
C TRP A 560 -19.20 6.61 6.05
N ASP A 561 -19.95 7.52 5.42
CA ASP A 561 -20.17 7.49 3.97
C ASP A 561 -18.82 7.47 3.22
N PHE A 562 -18.69 6.63 2.19
CA PHE A 562 -17.46 6.48 1.40
C PHE A 562 -17.77 6.42 -0.09
N ASP A 563 -17.17 7.34 -0.85
CA ASP A 563 -17.26 7.31 -2.30
C ASP A 563 -16.19 6.36 -2.88
N GLU A 564 -16.62 5.19 -3.34
CA GLU A 564 -15.75 4.19 -3.98
C GLU A 564 -15.51 4.46 -5.49
N THR A 565 -15.97 5.59 -6.03
CA THR A 565 -15.72 5.92 -7.45
C THR A 565 -14.21 5.97 -7.73
N TRP A 566 -13.77 5.26 -8.77
CA TRP A 566 -12.38 5.31 -9.21
C TRP A 566 -11.99 6.73 -9.57
N GLY A 567 -10.84 7.18 -9.08
CA GLY A 567 -10.46 8.57 -9.25
C GLY A 567 -9.01 8.82 -8.90
N TYR A 568 -8.53 9.94 -9.40
CA TYR A 568 -7.18 10.42 -9.23
C TYR A 568 -7.25 11.81 -8.59
N THR A 569 -6.61 12.00 -7.44
CA THR A 569 -6.69 13.28 -6.71
C THR A 569 -5.61 14.28 -7.12
N HIS A 570 -4.54 13.82 -7.79
CA HIS A 570 -3.32 14.60 -8.09
C HIS A 570 -2.95 15.49 -6.88
N THR A 571 -2.93 14.87 -5.70
CA THR A 571 -2.55 15.54 -4.46
C THR A 571 -1.04 15.80 -4.44
N SER A 572 -0.60 16.66 -3.52
CA SER A 572 0.81 17.05 -3.36
C SER A 572 1.67 15.98 -2.68
N VAL A 573 1.37 14.69 -2.89
CA VAL A 573 2.19 13.59 -2.37
C VAL A 573 3.51 13.55 -3.14
N VAL A 574 4.63 13.41 -2.43
CA VAL A 574 5.95 13.28 -3.05
C VAL A 574 6.01 11.94 -3.77
N GLY A 575 6.02 11.96 -5.10
CA GLY A 575 5.89 10.73 -5.88
C GLY A 575 5.05 10.86 -7.14
N GLU A 576 4.14 11.85 -7.21
CA GLU A 576 3.28 12.05 -8.38
C GLU A 576 3.48 13.44 -8.99
N THR A 577 3.79 13.48 -10.28
CA THR A 577 3.99 14.73 -11.06
C THR A 577 2.94 14.97 -12.14
N GLY A 578 1.96 14.07 -12.29
CA GLY A 578 0.91 14.15 -13.31
C GLY A 578 1.47 14.16 -14.73
N THR A 579 2.67 13.60 -14.91
CA THR A 579 3.46 13.70 -16.13
C THR A 579 3.90 12.32 -16.60
N VAL A 580 3.63 12.01 -17.86
CA VAL A 580 4.10 10.80 -18.54
C VAL A 580 5.10 11.19 -19.62
N CYS A 581 6.26 10.54 -19.65
CA CYS A 581 7.35 10.84 -20.58
C CYS A 581 7.50 9.75 -21.64
N ASN A 582 7.39 10.10 -22.92
CA ASN A 582 7.63 9.18 -24.02
C ASN A 582 9.10 9.23 -24.45
N TRP A 583 9.75 8.07 -24.39
CA TRP A 583 11.15 7.84 -24.76
C TRP A 583 11.36 7.11 -26.10
N ASP A 584 10.29 6.71 -26.81
CA ASP A 584 10.34 5.89 -28.04
C ASP A 584 11.20 6.54 -29.15
N ASP A 585 11.15 7.87 -29.27
CA ASP A 585 11.88 8.63 -30.28
C ASP A 585 13.27 9.10 -29.80
N VAL A 586 13.66 8.77 -28.57
CA VAL A 586 14.95 9.18 -27.99
C VAL A 586 16.01 8.13 -28.29
N VAL A 587 17.04 8.51 -29.05
CA VAL A 587 18.18 7.62 -29.32
C VAL A 587 19.08 7.54 -28.07
N PRO A 588 19.39 6.35 -27.53
CA PRO A 588 20.30 6.22 -26.39
C PRO A 588 21.66 6.89 -26.66
N GLY A 589 22.14 7.68 -25.68
CA GLY A 589 23.42 8.40 -25.78
C GLY A 589 23.43 9.65 -26.67
N SER A 590 22.30 10.04 -27.28
CA SER A 590 22.20 11.26 -28.09
C SER A 590 22.23 12.56 -27.27
N GLY A 591 21.87 12.49 -25.99
CA GLY A 591 21.56 13.66 -25.17
C GLY A 591 20.18 14.27 -25.47
N ASP A 592 19.38 13.64 -26.35
CA ASP A 592 17.99 14.03 -26.58
C ASP A 592 17.13 13.68 -25.35
N MET A 593 16.08 14.47 -25.15
CA MET A 593 15.20 14.40 -23.99
C MET A 593 13.84 13.87 -24.43
N PRO A 594 13.10 13.17 -23.55
CA PRO A 594 11.79 12.63 -23.87
C PRO A 594 10.77 13.74 -24.12
N THR A 595 9.67 13.37 -24.77
CA THR A 595 8.49 14.23 -24.83
C THR A 595 7.59 13.89 -23.65
N CYS A 596 7.47 14.82 -22.70
CA CYS A 596 6.62 14.65 -21.53
C CYS A 596 5.31 15.44 -21.67
N ILE A 597 4.19 14.80 -21.32
CA ILE A 597 2.85 15.40 -21.36
C ILE A 597 2.15 15.23 -20.01
N THR A 598 1.20 16.11 -19.71
CA THR A 598 0.28 15.87 -18.59
C THR A 598 -0.61 14.67 -18.91
N GLY A 599 -0.68 13.70 -18.00
CA GLY A 599 -1.45 12.48 -18.19
C GLY A 599 -1.37 11.54 -16.99
N ILE A 600 -2.12 10.45 -17.07
CA ILE A 600 -2.12 9.35 -16.11
C ILE A 600 -1.29 8.22 -16.72
N CYS A 601 -0.33 7.70 -15.97
CA CYS A 601 0.49 6.58 -16.40
C CYS A 601 -0.36 5.30 -16.56
N GLY A 602 0.03 4.42 -17.49
CA GLY A 602 -0.63 3.12 -17.61
C GLY A 602 -0.49 2.32 -16.30
N GLY A 603 -1.48 1.51 -15.95
CA GLY A 603 -1.56 0.84 -14.66
C GLY A 603 -2.46 1.58 -13.66
N HIS A 604 -2.70 2.89 -13.84
CA HIS A 604 -3.49 3.68 -12.90
C HIS A 604 -4.94 3.91 -13.34
N ASN A 605 -5.31 3.56 -14.57
CA ASN A 605 -6.70 3.69 -15.02
C ASN A 605 -7.54 2.51 -14.49
N GLU A 606 -8.84 2.76 -14.29
CA GLU A 606 -9.80 1.78 -13.78
C GLU A 606 -9.81 0.45 -14.57
N ASP A 607 -9.68 0.55 -15.89
CA ASP A 607 -9.72 -0.60 -16.81
C ASP A 607 -8.33 -1.15 -17.16
N ASP A 608 -7.25 -0.63 -16.57
CA ASP A 608 -5.90 -1.14 -16.84
C ASP A 608 -5.74 -2.55 -16.27
N LEU A 609 -5.35 -3.49 -17.12
CA LEU A 609 -5.06 -4.87 -16.74
C LEU A 609 -3.74 -4.92 -15.98
N LEU A 610 -3.77 -5.46 -14.75
CA LEU A 610 -2.57 -5.54 -13.92
C LEU A 610 -1.68 -6.72 -14.32
N PRO A 611 -0.34 -6.61 -14.19
CA PRO A 611 0.60 -7.58 -14.76
C PRO A 611 0.72 -8.89 -13.96
N PHE A 612 -0.11 -9.09 -12.94
CA PHE A 612 -0.06 -10.25 -12.04
C PHE A 612 -1.07 -11.32 -12.48
N THR A 613 -0.59 -12.55 -12.60
CA THR A 613 -1.47 -13.71 -12.73
C THR A 613 -1.60 -14.39 -11.37
N VAL A 614 -2.83 -14.47 -10.86
CA VAL A 614 -3.16 -15.12 -9.59
C VAL A 614 -4.17 -16.24 -9.82
N LYS A 615 -4.22 -17.22 -8.90
CA LYS A 615 -5.26 -18.25 -8.87
C LYS A 615 -6.46 -17.77 -8.06
N VAL A 616 -7.62 -17.70 -8.70
CA VAL A 616 -8.91 -17.47 -8.06
C VAL A 616 -9.81 -18.64 -8.43
N LYS A 617 -10.40 -19.32 -7.44
CA LYS A 617 -11.19 -20.55 -7.64
C LYS A 617 -10.44 -21.65 -8.42
N GLY A 618 -9.11 -21.70 -8.28
CA GLY A 618 -8.26 -22.65 -8.99
C GLY A 618 -7.97 -22.28 -10.45
N GLU A 619 -8.48 -21.15 -10.95
CA GLU A 619 -8.23 -20.66 -12.31
C GLU A 619 -7.21 -19.50 -12.30
N ASN A 620 -6.30 -19.50 -13.26
CA ASN A 620 -5.35 -18.41 -13.44
C ASN A 620 -6.06 -17.21 -14.07
N VAL A 621 -6.06 -16.07 -13.38
CA VAL A 621 -6.69 -14.82 -13.82
C VAL A 621 -5.71 -13.66 -13.78
N GLN A 622 -5.89 -12.72 -14.70
CA GLN A 622 -5.35 -11.36 -14.64
C GLN A 622 -6.56 -10.44 -14.59
N LEU A 623 -6.52 -9.43 -13.73
CA LEU A 623 -7.67 -8.58 -13.43
C LEU A 623 -7.30 -7.11 -13.64
N THR A 624 -8.29 -6.32 -14.06
CA THR A 624 -8.15 -4.86 -14.08
C THR A 624 -8.17 -4.28 -12.67
N ASN A 625 -7.85 -2.99 -12.53
CA ASN A 625 -8.00 -2.28 -11.27
C ASN A 625 -9.42 -2.38 -10.69
N ALA A 626 -10.46 -2.18 -11.50
CA ALA A 626 -11.85 -2.32 -11.06
C ALA A 626 -12.17 -3.74 -10.57
N GLU A 627 -11.76 -4.75 -11.34
CA GLU A 627 -11.99 -6.16 -10.97
C GLU A 627 -11.25 -6.54 -9.68
N TRP A 628 -10.04 -6.01 -9.47
CA TRP A 628 -9.32 -6.15 -8.20
C TRP A 628 -10.05 -5.49 -7.05
N MET A 629 -10.54 -4.26 -7.21
CA MET A 629 -11.29 -3.56 -6.16
C MET A 629 -12.54 -4.34 -5.75
N ASP A 630 -13.23 -4.99 -6.69
CA ASP A 630 -14.36 -5.87 -6.38
C ASP A 630 -13.93 -7.18 -5.72
N LEU A 631 -12.84 -7.79 -6.19
CA LEU A 631 -12.30 -9.03 -5.62
C LEU A 631 -11.90 -8.85 -4.14
N ILE A 632 -11.19 -7.77 -3.81
CA ILE A 632 -10.62 -7.55 -2.47
C ILE A 632 -11.66 -7.03 -1.45
N TYR A 633 -12.93 -6.97 -1.82
CA TYR A 633 -13.98 -6.62 -0.86
C TYR A 633 -14.06 -7.70 0.25
N PRO A 634 -14.10 -7.34 1.56
CA PRO A 634 -13.83 -8.30 2.63
C PRO A 634 -14.81 -9.48 2.76
N THR A 635 -16.03 -9.33 2.25
CA THR A 635 -17.04 -10.40 2.28
C THR A 635 -17.13 -11.16 0.97
N ASN A 636 -16.21 -10.93 0.02
CA ASN A 636 -16.19 -11.63 -1.25
C ASN A 636 -15.81 -13.10 -1.01
N GLU A 637 -16.64 -14.04 -1.45
CA GLU A 637 -16.37 -15.48 -1.31
C GLU A 637 -15.17 -15.95 -2.14
N ASP A 638 -14.82 -15.22 -3.19
CA ASP A 638 -13.79 -15.59 -4.16
C ASP A 638 -12.38 -15.15 -3.73
N LEU A 639 -12.28 -14.14 -2.85
CA LEU A 639 -11.01 -13.72 -2.26
C LEU A 639 -10.44 -14.87 -1.40
N PRO A 640 -9.27 -15.45 -1.68
CA PRO A 640 -8.82 -16.65 -0.97
C PRO A 640 -8.44 -16.41 0.50
N TYR A 641 -8.30 -15.14 0.91
CA TYR A 641 -7.94 -14.75 2.27
C TYR A 641 -8.98 -13.83 2.93
N MET A 642 -8.85 -13.67 4.23
CA MET A 642 -9.51 -12.65 5.04
C MET A 642 -8.56 -12.16 6.14
N TYR A 643 -8.90 -11.05 6.81
CA TYR A 643 -8.21 -10.60 8.01
C TYR A 643 -8.86 -11.20 9.27
N ASP A 644 -8.10 -11.43 10.33
CA ASP A 644 -8.65 -11.90 11.61
C ASP A 644 -9.48 -10.82 12.33
N GLU A 645 -9.11 -9.55 12.22
CA GLU A 645 -9.88 -8.46 12.82
C GLU A 645 -9.70 -7.09 12.14
N PHE A 646 -10.67 -6.21 12.40
CA PHE A 646 -10.65 -4.78 12.05
C PHE A 646 -10.66 -3.92 13.31
N LYS A 647 -9.73 -4.20 14.22
CA LYS A 647 -9.53 -3.46 15.46
C LYS A 647 -8.13 -2.87 15.53
N TRP A 648 -8.07 -1.70 16.15
CA TRP A 648 -6.85 -0.95 16.48
C TRP A 648 -6.96 -0.53 17.95
N ASP A 649 -7.03 -1.52 18.85
CA ASP A 649 -7.24 -1.28 20.28
C ASP A 649 -6.13 -0.41 20.88
N HIS A 650 -4.88 -0.56 20.42
CA HIS A 650 -3.75 0.29 20.79
C HIS A 650 -3.97 1.77 20.44
N CYS A 651 -4.64 2.06 19.33
CA CYS A 651 -4.99 3.43 18.95
C CYS A 651 -6.16 4.00 19.75
N SER A 652 -7.04 3.14 20.26
CA SER A 652 -8.18 3.57 21.09
C SER A 652 -7.72 4.13 22.44
N GLU A 653 -6.62 3.62 22.98
CA GLU A 653 -5.99 4.13 24.21
C GLU A 653 -5.51 5.59 24.04
N ASP A 654 -5.12 5.96 22.81
CA ASP A 654 -4.71 7.31 22.42
C ASP A 654 -5.87 8.20 21.93
N GLY A 655 -7.10 7.69 22.00
CA GLY A 655 -8.31 8.44 21.63
C GLY A 655 -8.65 8.44 20.14
N TYR A 656 -8.05 7.56 19.35
CA TYR A 656 -8.40 7.37 17.93
C TYR A 656 -9.36 6.17 17.77
N SER A 657 -10.53 6.39 17.16
CA SER A 657 -11.49 5.34 16.80
C SER A 657 -11.66 5.27 15.29
N PHE A 658 -11.86 4.05 14.80
CA PHE A 658 -12.03 3.73 13.39
C PHE A 658 -13.46 3.25 13.13
N GLY A 659 -14.47 3.94 13.64
CA GLY A 659 -15.88 3.55 13.44
C GLY A 659 -16.37 2.37 14.28
N THR A 660 -15.58 1.99 15.29
CA THR A 660 -15.90 1.02 16.33
C THR A 660 -16.19 1.69 17.66
#